data_AF-A0AAW0KXT5-F1
#
_entry.id   AF-A0AAW0KXT5-F1
#
_cell.length_a   1.000
_cell.length_b   1.000
_cell.length_c   1.000
_cell.angle_alpha   90.00
_cell.angle_beta   90.00
_cell.angle_gamma   90.00
#
_symmetry.space_group_name_H-M   'P 1'
#
loop_
_entity.id
_entity.type
_entity.pdbx_description
1 polymer ?
#
loop_
_entity_poly.entity_id
_entity_poly.type
_entity_poly.pdbx_seq_one_letter_code
_entity_poly.pdbx_strand_id
1 'polypeptide(L)'
;MEGSFGFLFLTFLIIPLPRFFIFCTGYTDSEVRCIDSERHTLLKFKQDLIDPSNRLSSWTVDGDCCHWVGVVCHNLTAHVHQLHLRTLPPIWDDFRTTEQYEKAYEWSMFGGKLNPSLLDLKHLNYFDLSFNNFSASPIPSFLGSMKSLTSLNLSNAGFVGLIPHQLGNLSNLLYLNLDRDYSFPGGLYVNNLQWLSGLPLLQHLDMSRVDLSKASDWLQLTNTLPSLFELRLSRCQLPFIPPTLTVNFSSLLTLDFSGNQFENTLIPSWISGLRNLVSLDLSYNNFQGPIPVDLHNITSLRHLDLSWNNFNFSIPNWLYSFSRLEFLDLRLNNLQGTISSAIGNLTSAISIDLSENELGGKLPISLGNLCNLREIRLSYNNWSQEISEILESLSVCLSDKLEILYLSESQLHGHLTDELGLFKNLAVLNLWNNSISGPLPLFLGSLSSLTYLNLGNNQLEGTLPQNFGQLSKLEYLYIHSNMLKGVVSEVHFSNLTSLRNFDASRNQLTLKASQNWIPPFQLEFLSLQSWNLGPKFPPWLCSQRHLQSLDISDTRISDVVPLSFWNLSFQFTILNLSHNLIHGEIPVILSASMIYLSSNHFKGPLPCISSNVFMLDLSENSFSRSISHFFCFRVNEHKTIVHLNLGKNLLSGIIPNCLMNWNDLVVLNLGNNNFSGSIPASMGSLTYLISLHLNKNKFSGKLPSSLKNCEKLVTIDVAENRFAGNIPSWIGHRCTSLMILNLRSNYFHGHIPKELCALASLQILDLSHNKLSGSIPRCVKNFSAMATNNISNDHLNSNRSFLHKGYIETLPLEIPSSMSSLTFLNHLNLSNNNLTGKIPLSTQLQSLDRSSFIGNKLCGPPLTNSCTTNGVKPNIRSKDTSGLEVDWFYVSMSLGFVVGFWGVCGPLLFNKQWRIMYFQFLGHIGYKLKSVVLGSIVKGILMQRSSNVNCNEEEKQALPSFKALTNPSNGLKIAIDKLESDVTSGINLQREKTKASGIESAPFSFNLMVISMPTSRHALVPKNVNFLSII
;
A
#
# COMPACT_ATOMS: atom_id res chain seq x y z
N MET A 1 25.68 -38.73 15.35
CA MET A 1 26.72 -38.25 14.41
C MET A 1 26.01 -37.49 13.29
N GLU A 2 25.31 -36.39 13.55
CA GLU A 2 25.73 -35.12 14.20
C GLU A 2 26.65 -34.28 13.30
N GLY A 3 26.36 -33.00 13.05
CA GLY A 3 25.15 -32.27 13.50
C GLY A 3 24.92 -30.96 12.77
N SER A 4 23.65 -30.57 12.65
CA SER A 4 23.23 -29.32 12.02
C SER A 4 23.26 -28.17 13.01
N PHE A 5 24.10 -27.16 12.78
CA PHE A 5 24.07 -25.92 13.54
C PHE A 5 22.93 -25.02 13.05
N GLY A 6 21.77 -25.15 13.71
CA GLY A 6 20.78 -24.10 13.87
C GLY A 6 20.56 -23.88 15.36
N PHE A 7 20.16 -22.67 15.76
CA PHE A 7 20.09 -22.17 17.15
C PHE A 7 21.45 -22.03 17.86
N LEU A 8 21.83 -20.78 18.14
CA LEU A 8 22.94 -20.42 19.03
C LEU A 8 22.45 -19.57 20.20
N PHE A 9 21.51 -20.11 20.98
CA PHE A 9 21.27 -19.66 22.36
C PHE A 9 20.81 -20.80 23.28
N LEU A 10 21.47 -21.96 23.18
CA LEU A 10 21.24 -23.09 24.08
C LEU A 10 22.50 -23.97 24.22
N THR A 11 23.46 -23.52 25.01
CA THR A 11 24.67 -24.32 25.34
C THR A 11 25.05 -24.19 26.82
N PHE A 12 24.71 -25.22 27.61
CA PHE A 12 25.52 -25.59 28.77
C PHE A 12 25.66 -27.13 28.85
N LEU A 13 26.85 -27.58 28.46
CA LEU A 13 27.53 -28.84 28.82
C LEU A 13 26.76 -30.17 28.66
N ILE A 14 27.15 -30.92 27.62
CA ILE A 14 27.38 -32.37 27.74
C ILE A 14 28.84 -32.64 27.34
N ILE A 15 29.59 -33.32 28.20
CA ILE A 15 30.93 -33.86 27.91
C ILE A 15 30.91 -35.37 28.18
N PRO A 16 31.24 -36.24 27.21
CA PRO A 16 31.24 -37.68 27.41
C PRO A 16 32.62 -38.18 27.87
N LEU A 17 32.68 -38.94 28.97
CA LEU A 17 33.78 -39.85 29.36
C LEU A 17 33.24 -40.86 30.42
N PRO A 18 33.95 -41.96 30.74
CA PRO A 18 33.51 -43.29 30.32
C PRO A 18 32.71 -44.06 31.37
N ARG A 19 32.04 -45.14 30.93
CA ARG A 19 31.42 -46.14 31.82
C ARG A 19 32.48 -46.78 32.73
N PHE A 20 32.31 -46.61 34.05
CA PHE A 20 32.87 -47.51 35.05
C PHE A 20 31.74 -48.13 35.87
N PHE A 21 31.69 -49.46 35.91
CA PHE A 21 30.86 -50.19 36.87
C PHE A 21 31.59 -50.22 38.22
N ILE A 22 30.99 -49.61 39.25
CA ILE A 22 31.30 -49.90 40.66
C ILE A 22 29.97 -50.06 41.40
N PHE A 23 29.72 -51.29 41.87
CA PHE A 23 28.68 -51.53 42.87
C PHE A 23 29.20 -51.10 44.25
N CYS A 24 28.51 -50.17 44.89
CA CYS A 24 28.51 -50.01 46.35
C CYS A 24 27.07 -49.74 46.81
N THR A 25 26.65 -50.42 47.86
CA THR A 25 25.24 -50.48 48.29
C THR A 25 24.93 -49.50 49.42
N GLY A 26 23.73 -48.91 49.38
CA GLY A 26 23.04 -48.45 50.58
C GLY A 26 23.09 -46.94 50.85
N TYR A 27 22.15 -46.22 50.24
CA TYR A 27 21.47 -45.12 50.92
C TYR A 27 19.97 -45.20 50.60
N THR A 28 19.11 -44.79 51.53
CA THR A 28 17.65 -44.87 51.37
C THR A 28 17.16 -43.76 50.45
N ASP A 29 16.35 -44.12 49.47
CA ASP A 29 15.72 -43.19 48.53
C ASP A 29 14.64 -42.38 49.26
N SER A 30 14.96 -41.14 49.63
CA SER A 30 14.04 -40.20 50.24
C SER A 30 13.42 -39.32 49.17
N GLU A 31 12.16 -39.59 48.82
CA GLU A 31 11.38 -38.75 47.89
C GLU A 31 11.51 -37.27 48.28
N VAL A 32 11.95 -36.44 47.34
CA VAL A 32 12.17 -34.99 47.52
C VAL A 32 10.84 -34.26 47.44
N ARG A 33 10.01 -34.44 48.47
CA ARG A 33 8.65 -33.88 48.58
C ARG A 33 8.68 -32.40 48.97
N CYS A 34 7.83 -31.59 48.35
CA CYS A 34 7.68 -30.16 48.61
C CYS A 34 7.50 -29.82 50.09
N ILE A 35 8.14 -28.72 50.51
CA ILE A 35 8.06 -28.17 51.86
C ILE A 35 6.68 -27.54 52.09
N ASP A 36 5.98 -27.99 53.14
CA ASP A 36 4.60 -27.59 53.46
C ASP A 36 4.36 -26.08 53.48
N SER A 37 5.28 -25.28 54.04
CA SER A 37 5.14 -23.83 54.08
C SER A 37 5.16 -23.19 52.69
N GLU A 38 6.01 -23.69 51.79
CA GLU A 38 6.13 -23.18 50.42
C GLU A 38 4.92 -23.60 49.59
N ARG A 39 4.40 -24.83 49.79
CA ARG A 39 3.11 -25.28 49.24
C ARG A 39 1.97 -24.35 49.64
N HIS A 40 1.84 -24.01 50.92
CA HIS A 40 0.81 -23.08 51.41
C HIS A 40 0.97 -21.67 50.82
N THR A 41 2.21 -21.20 50.63
CA THR A 41 2.48 -19.91 49.97
C THR A 41 2.10 -19.91 48.49
N LEU A 42 2.40 -20.98 47.75
CA LEU A 42 1.97 -21.11 46.36
C LEU A 42 0.45 -21.19 46.22
N LEU A 43 -0.25 -21.85 47.16
CA LEU A 43 -1.73 -21.88 47.17
C LEU A 43 -2.34 -20.50 47.47
N LYS A 44 -1.76 -19.70 48.39
CA LYS A 44 -2.16 -18.29 48.61
C LYS A 44 -1.91 -17.41 47.39
N PHE A 45 -0.80 -17.64 46.68
CA PHE A 45 -0.49 -16.91 45.45
C PHE A 45 -1.51 -17.23 44.35
N LYS A 46 -1.86 -18.51 44.16
CA LYS A 46 -2.92 -18.95 43.24
C LYS A 46 -4.30 -18.34 43.54
N GLN A 47 -4.61 -17.98 44.79
CA GLN A 47 -5.91 -17.38 45.15
C GLN A 47 -6.10 -15.94 44.64
N ASP A 48 -5.01 -15.16 44.46
CA ASP A 48 -5.07 -13.79 43.94
C ASP A 48 -4.86 -13.71 42.41
N LEU A 49 -4.46 -14.82 41.77
CA LEU A 49 -4.35 -14.93 40.32
C LEU A 49 -5.72 -15.19 39.69
N ILE A 50 -5.95 -14.52 38.56
CA ILE A 50 -7.01 -14.89 37.62
C ILE A 50 -6.38 -15.88 36.63
N ASP A 51 -6.85 -17.13 36.64
CA ASP A 51 -6.43 -18.22 35.75
C ASP A 51 -7.66 -18.73 34.96
N PRO A 52 -8.04 -18.04 33.86
CA PRO A 52 -9.29 -18.33 33.16
C PRO A 52 -9.33 -19.68 32.44
N SER A 53 -8.16 -20.24 32.14
CA SER A 53 -7.96 -21.51 31.44
C SER A 53 -7.59 -22.66 32.39
N ASN A 54 -7.52 -22.41 33.70
CA ASN A 54 -7.23 -23.38 34.75
C ASN A 54 -5.89 -24.12 34.55
N ARG A 55 -4.87 -23.39 34.07
CA ARG A 55 -3.50 -23.90 33.85
C ARG A 55 -2.83 -24.32 35.15
N LEU A 56 -3.18 -23.69 36.28
CA LEU A 56 -2.72 -24.05 37.62
C LEU A 56 -3.58 -25.17 38.25
N SER A 57 -4.38 -25.90 37.47
CA SER A 57 -5.22 -27.02 37.95
C SER A 57 -4.47 -28.07 38.77
N SER A 58 -3.19 -28.35 38.45
CA SER A 58 -2.34 -29.27 39.23
C SER A 58 -2.04 -28.79 40.66
N TRP A 59 -2.14 -27.48 40.93
CA TRP A 59 -1.86 -26.89 42.24
C TRP A 59 -3.02 -27.19 43.20
N THR A 60 -2.88 -28.28 43.95
CA THR A 60 -3.92 -28.92 44.77
C THR A 60 -3.48 -29.00 46.24
N VAL A 61 -4.42 -28.96 47.19
CA VAL A 61 -4.11 -28.89 48.63
C VAL A 61 -3.28 -30.09 49.09
N ASP A 62 -3.68 -31.29 48.69
CA ASP A 62 -3.03 -32.55 49.07
C ASP A 62 -1.84 -32.92 48.16
N GLY A 63 -1.58 -32.14 47.10
CA GLY A 63 -0.53 -32.42 46.13
C GLY A 63 0.88 -32.04 46.60
N ASP A 64 1.88 -32.64 45.97
CA ASP A 64 3.29 -32.26 46.11
C ASP A 64 3.62 -31.13 45.13
N CYS A 65 4.04 -29.96 45.64
CA CYS A 65 4.29 -28.80 44.79
C CYS A 65 5.50 -28.94 43.86
N CYS A 66 6.42 -29.88 44.13
CA CYS A 66 7.55 -30.16 43.24
C CYS A 66 7.14 -30.87 41.94
N HIS A 67 5.88 -31.32 41.86
CA HIS A 67 5.27 -31.93 40.68
C HIS A 67 4.21 -31.02 40.02
N TRP A 68 4.09 -29.75 40.42
CA TRP A 68 3.11 -28.82 39.86
C TRP A 68 3.59 -28.16 38.57
N VAL A 69 2.66 -27.94 37.65
CA VAL A 69 2.93 -27.23 36.39
C VAL A 69 3.46 -25.83 36.69
N GLY A 70 4.65 -25.52 36.15
CA GLY A 70 5.33 -24.24 36.34
C GLY A 70 6.18 -24.14 37.62
N VAL A 71 6.25 -25.17 38.46
CA VAL A 71 7.07 -25.18 39.68
C VAL A 71 8.28 -26.10 39.51
N VAL A 72 9.47 -25.65 39.90
CA VAL A 72 10.68 -26.50 39.96
C VAL A 72 11.31 -26.38 41.34
N CYS A 73 11.51 -27.51 42.01
CA CYS A 73 12.22 -27.59 43.29
C CYS A 73 13.71 -27.90 43.12
N HIS A 74 14.52 -27.62 44.14
CA HIS A 74 15.93 -27.97 44.16
C HIS A 74 16.16 -29.43 44.63
N ASN A 75 16.76 -30.24 43.76
CA ASN A 75 16.89 -31.71 43.87
C ASN A 75 17.53 -32.27 45.16
N LEU A 76 18.19 -31.45 45.98
CA LEU A 76 18.83 -31.88 47.23
C LEU A 76 18.16 -31.30 48.49
N THR A 77 17.25 -30.32 48.36
CA THR A 77 16.72 -29.57 49.50
C THR A 77 15.21 -29.32 49.46
N ALA A 78 14.50 -29.82 48.44
CA ALA A 78 13.05 -29.71 48.24
C ALA A 78 12.46 -28.28 48.16
N HIS A 79 13.26 -27.24 48.39
CA HIS A 79 12.83 -25.85 48.27
C HIS A 79 12.42 -25.50 46.84
N VAL A 80 11.35 -24.72 46.70
CA VAL A 80 10.91 -24.11 45.44
C VAL A 80 11.98 -23.15 44.94
N HIS A 81 12.49 -23.44 43.74
CA HIS A 81 13.67 -22.82 43.16
C HIS A 81 13.33 -21.97 41.93
N GLN A 82 12.42 -22.45 41.08
CA GLN A 82 11.99 -21.72 39.87
C GLN A 82 10.48 -21.69 39.72
N LEU A 83 9.95 -20.57 39.21
CA LEU A 83 8.56 -20.42 38.80
C LEU A 83 8.48 -19.99 37.33
N HIS A 84 7.94 -20.89 36.51
CA HIS A 84 7.75 -20.76 35.06
C HIS A 84 6.25 -20.56 34.77
N LEU A 85 5.81 -19.31 34.79
CA LEU A 85 4.39 -18.92 34.61
C LEU A 85 4.17 -18.07 33.35
N ARG A 86 5.15 -18.06 32.45
CA ARG A 86 5.03 -17.54 31.09
C ARG A 86 3.80 -18.12 30.37
N THR A 87 3.13 -17.31 29.56
CA THR A 87 2.15 -17.81 28.59
C THR A 87 2.81 -18.08 27.24
N LEU A 88 2.38 -19.15 26.57
CA LEU A 88 2.81 -19.50 25.23
C LEU A 88 1.62 -19.29 24.26
N PRO A 89 1.84 -18.78 23.04
CA PRO A 89 0.81 -18.80 22.02
C PRO A 89 0.34 -20.25 21.78
N PRO A 90 -0.98 -20.48 21.60
CA PRO A 90 -1.48 -21.80 21.26
C PRO A 90 -1.07 -22.18 19.83
N ILE A 91 -1.24 -23.44 19.43
CA ILE A 91 -0.85 -23.87 18.08
C ILE A 91 -1.87 -23.32 17.08
N TRP A 92 -1.40 -22.56 16.08
CA TRP A 92 -2.28 -21.87 15.12
C TRP A 92 -3.21 -22.84 14.38
N ASP A 93 -2.74 -24.03 14.04
CA ASP A 93 -3.49 -25.06 13.29
C ASP A 93 -4.76 -25.57 14.00
N ASP A 94 -4.91 -25.34 15.32
CA ASP A 94 -6.12 -25.68 16.08
C ASP A 94 -7.28 -24.69 15.83
N PHE A 95 -7.04 -23.53 15.21
CA PHE A 95 -8.00 -22.43 15.08
C PHE A 95 -8.40 -22.14 13.63
N ARG A 96 -9.66 -21.71 13.42
CA ARG A 96 -10.19 -21.45 12.06
C ARG A 96 -10.14 -19.98 11.65
N THR A 97 -9.92 -19.07 12.59
CA THR A 97 -9.79 -17.64 12.34
C THR A 97 -8.80 -17.00 13.33
N THR A 98 -8.17 -15.89 12.91
CA THR A 98 -7.33 -15.06 13.78
C THR A 98 -8.06 -14.66 15.07
N GLU A 99 -9.33 -14.26 14.97
CA GLU A 99 -10.15 -13.86 16.13
C GLU A 99 -10.34 -15.00 17.15
N GLN A 100 -10.44 -16.25 16.69
CA GLN A 100 -10.52 -17.42 17.59
C GLN A 100 -9.18 -17.69 18.26
N TYR A 101 -8.08 -17.59 17.52
CA TYR A 101 -6.71 -17.73 18.03
C TYR A 101 -6.37 -16.63 19.06
N GLU A 102 -6.65 -15.36 18.73
CA GLU A 102 -6.41 -14.20 19.60
C GLU A 102 -7.19 -14.35 20.91
N LYS A 103 -8.50 -14.65 20.84
CA LYS A 103 -9.32 -14.89 22.04
C LYS A 103 -8.85 -16.09 22.85
N ALA A 104 -8.41 -17.17 22.22
CA ALA A 104 -7.86 -18.33 22.94
C ALA A 104 -6.52 -18.00 23.61
N TYR A 105 -5.68 -17.19 22.97
CA TYR A 105 -4.41 -16.72 23.54
C TYR A 105 -4.65 -15.77 24.71
N GLU A 106 -5.50 -14.75 24.57
CA GLU A 106 -5.95 -13.88 25.67
C GLU A 106 -6.52 -14.69 26.84
N TRP A 107 -7.36 -15.68 26.55
CA TRP A 107 -8.00 -16.55 27.55
C TRP A 107 -7.01 -17.53 28.23
N SER A 108 -5.81 -17.71 27.64
CA SER A 108 -4.71 -18.49 28.23
C SER A 108 -3.82 -17.70 29.20
N MET A 109 -3.93 -16.37 29.24
CA MET A 109 -3.09 -15.49 30.06
C MET A 109 -3.53 -15.46 31.53
N PHE A 110 -2.56 -15.42 32.45
CA PHE A 110 -2.82 -15.08 33.84
C PHE A 110 -3.07 -13.59 34.02
N GLY A 111 -3.94 -13.24 34.97
CA GLY A 111 -4.18 -11.87 35.44
C GLY A 111 -4.36 -11.83 36.95
N GLY A 112 -5.12 -10.86 37.45
CA GLY A 112 -5.34 -10.68 38.89
C GLY A 112 -4.22 -9.88 39.55
N LYS A 113 -3.70 -10.35 40.69
CA LYS A 113 -2.67 -9.65 41.47
C LYS A 113 -1.56 -10.58 41.91
N LEU A 114 -0.32 -10.07 41.96
CA LEU A 114 0.79 -10.80 42.58
C LEU A 114 0.72 -10.66 44.11
N ASN A 115 0.50 -11.79 44.79
CA ASN A 115 0.40 -11.86 46.25
C ASN A 115 1.79 -11.66 46.92
N PRO A 116 1.94 -10.75 47.91
CA PRO A 116 3.19 -10.58 48.66
C PRO A 116 3.69 -11.83 49.41
N SER A 117 2.88 -12.88 49.60
CA SER A 117 3.32 -14.14 50.22
C SER A 117 4.47 -14.82 49.45
N LEU A 118 4.71 -14.47 48.17
CA LEU A 118 5.89 -14.91 47.42
C LEU A 118 7.22 -14.60 48.14
N LEU A 119 7.26 -13.62 49.05
CA LEU A 119 8.41 -13.33 49.92
C LEU A 119 8.82 -14.51 50.83
N ASP A 120 7.91 -15.44 51.10
CA ASP A 120 8.21 -16.66 51.89
C ASP A 120 9.04 -17.68 51.09
N LEU A 121 9.05 -17.61 49.75
CA LEU A 121 9.83 -18.49 48.86
C LEU A 121 11.31 -18.06 48.79
N LYS A 122 11.99 -18.16 49.94
CA LYS A 122 13.35 -17.60 50.16
C LYS A 122 14.43 -18.14 49.22
N HIS A 123 14.18 -19.25 48.53
CA HIS A 123 15.14 -19.93 47.65
C HIS A 123 14.82 -19.81 46.15
N LEU A 124 13.78 -19.03 45.80
CA LEU A 124 13.39 -18.77 44.41
C LEU A 124 14.47 -17.94 43.69
N ASN A 125 15.11 -18.53 42.68
CA ASN A 125 16.16 -17.87 41.89
C ASN A 125 15.71 -17.45 40.48
N TYR A 126 14.58 -17.97 40.00
CA TYR A 126 14.06 -17.71 38.66
C TYR A 126 12.55 -17.48 38.72
N PHE A 127 12.09 -16.36 38.16
CA PHE A 127 10.66 -16.04 38.10
C PHE A 127 10.30 -15.45 36.73
N ASP A 128 9.51 -16.18 35.95
CA ASP A 128 9.01 -15.75 34.65
C ASP A 128 7.47 -15.63 34.68
N LEU A 129 7.00 -14.41 34.43
CA LEU A 129 5.58 -14.02 34.31
C LEU A 129 5.25 -13.47 32.92
N SER A 130 6.10 -13.71 31.91
CA SER A 130 5.98 -13.08 30.60
C SER A 130 4.75 -13.49 29.78
N PHE A 131 4.33 -12.61 28.86
CA PHE A 131 3.16 -12.78 28.00
C PHE A 131 1.82 -12.99 28.74
N ASN A 132 1.72 -12.50 29.97
CA ASN A 132 0.48 -12.49 30.76
C ASN A 132 -0.26 -11.14 30.66
N ASN A 133 -1.42 -11.03 31.33
CA ASN A 133 -2.20 -9.80 31.36
C ASN A 133 -2.60 -9.42 32.78
N PHE A 134 -1.66 -8.83 33.52
CA PHE A 134 -1.92 -8.23 34.83
C PHE A 134 -2.70 -6.89 34.76
N SER A 135 -3.48 -6.68 33.69
CA SER A 135 -4.62 -5.76 33.63
C SER A 135 -4.29 -4.31 33.98
N ALA A 136 -3.18 -3.79 33.43
CA ALA A 136 -2.69 -2.44 33.70
C ALA A 136 -2.44 -2.13 35.19
N SER A 137 -1.88 -3.10 35.92
CA SER A 137 -1.38 -2.92 37.28
C SER A 137 0.09 -2.47 37.32
N PRO A 138 0.55 -1.80 38.39
CA PRO A 138 1.96 -1.46 38.57
C PRO A 138 2.79 -2.68 39.01
N ILE A 139 4.06 -2.73 38.60
CA ILE A 139 5.01 -3.73 39.09
C ILE A 139 5.11 -3.61 40.62
N PRO A 140 4.89 -4.69 41.41
CA PRO A 140 4.95 -4.60 42.86
C PRO A 140 6.37 -4.38 43.38
N SER A 141 6.55 -3.35 44.21
CA SER A 141 7.85 -3.02 44.83
C SER A 141 8.38 -4.11 45.78
N PHE A 142 7.52 -5.03 46.25
CA PHE A 142 7.96 -6.14 47.10
C PHE A 142 8.88 -7.12 46.37
N LEU A 143 8.81 -7.22 45.04
CA LEU A 143 9.68 -8.10 44.24
C LEU A 143 11.16 -7.78 44.49
N GLY A 144 11.50 -6.50 44.73
CA GLY A 144 12.83 -6.05 45.12
C GLY A 144 13.35 -6.60 46.47
N SER A 145 12.53 -7.30 47.26
CA SER A 145 12.96 -7.95 48.50
C SER A 145 13.31 -9.43 48.32
N MET A 146 13.07 -10.02 47.13
CA MET A 146 13.32 -11.43 46.82
C MET A 146 14.80 -11.66 46.43
N LYS A 147 15.72 -11.41 47.38
CA LYS A 147 17.18 -11.32 47.16
C LYS A 147 17.86 -12.57 46.57
N SER A 148 17.18 -13.71 46.52
CA SER A 148 17.63 -14.95 45.88
C SER A 148 17.45 -14.96 44.36
N LEU A 149 16.66 -14.04 43.79
CA LEU A 149 16.44 -13.94 42.35
C LEU A 149 17.74 -13.67 41.59
N THR A 150 18.03 -14.58 40.66
CA THR A 150 19.07 -14.50 39.62
C THR A 150 18.49 -14.18 38.24
N SER A 151 17.19 -14.44 38.03
CA SER A 151 16.47 -14.09 36.81
C SER A 151 15.04 -13.62 37.12
N LEU A 152 14.63 -12.51 36.51
CA LEU A 152 13.29 -11.94 36.59
C LEU A 152 12.83 -11.53 35.18
N ASN A 153 11.78 -12.20 34.68
CA ASN A 153 11.17 -11.90 33.39
C ASN A 153 9.71 -11.45 33.58
N LEU A 154 9.44 -10.17 33.32
CA LEU A 154 8.11 -9.55 33.35
C LEU A 154 7.64 -9.12 31.95
N SER A 155 8.30 -9.59 30.90
CA SER A 155 8.12 -9.06 29.53
C SER A 155 6.70 -9.30 29.00
N ASN A 156 6.10 -8.29 28.37
CA ASN A 156 4.76 -8.35 27.79
C ASN A 156 3.66 -8.82 28.77
N ALA A 157 3.83 -8.61 30.08
CA ALA A 157 2.93 -9.12 31.13
C ALA A 157 1.76 -8.15 31.50
N GLY A 158 1.54 -7.08 30.74
CA GLY A 158 0.45 -6.12 30.99
C GLY A 158 0.67 -5.16 32.17
N PHE A 159 1.90 -5.03 32.69
CA PHE A 159 2.26 -4.05 33.72
C PHE A 159 2.44 -2.62 33.15
N VAL A 160 2.16 -1.61 33.98
CA VAL A 160 2.18 -0.18 33.59
C VAL A 160 2.75 0.73 34.68
N GLY A 161 3.00 2.01 34.37
CA GLY A 161 3.43 3.00 35.36
C GLY A 161 4.92 3.01 35.71
N LEU A 162 5.27 3.63 36.84
CA LEU A 162 6.66 3.80 37.27
C LEU A 162 7.29 2.46 37.69
N ILE A 163 8.43 2.10 37.08
CA ILE A 163 9.22 0.93 37.49
C ILE A 163 9.77 1.15 38.92
N PRO A 164 9.54 0.22 39.87
CA PRO A 164 9.93 0.40 41.27
C PRO A 164 11.46 0.26 41.46
N HIS A 165 12.08 1.33 41.95
CA HIS A 165 13.53 1.39 42.24
C HIS A 165 14.00 0.29 43.21
N GLN A 166 13.08 -0.31 43.99
CA GLN A 166 13.38 -1.43 44.87
C GLN A 166 13.92 -2.66 44.12
N LEU A 167 13.68 -2.81 42.80
CA LEU A 167 14.31 -3.87 42.00
C LEU A 167 15.84 -3.78 42.04
N GLY A 168 16.42 -2.60 42.24
CA GLY A 168 17.86 -2.39 42.44
C GLY A 168 18.44 -3.08 43.68
N ASN A 169 17.62 -3.55 44.62
CA ASN A 169 18.08 -4.30 45.79
C ASN A 169 18.41 -5.78 45.49
N LEU A 170 18.16 -6.26 44.26
CA LEU A 170 18.35 -7.64 43.84
C LEU A 170 19.81 -7.89 43.40
N SER A 171 20.77 -7.75 44.32
CA SER A 171 22.21 -7.77 44.01
C SER A 171 22.75 -9.06 43.36
N ASN A 172 21.96 -10.14 43.35
CA ASN A 172 22.28 -11.42 42.71
C ASN A 172 21.70 -11.57 41.28
N LEU A 173 20.97 -10.57 40.79
CA LEU A 173 20.25 -10.64 39.53
C LEU A 173 21.21 -10.61 38.33
N LEU A 174 21.13 -11.62 37.47
CA LEU A 174 21.89 -11.78 36.23
C LEU A 174 21.06 -11.41 35.00
N TYR A 175 19.76 -11.72 35.03
CA TYR A 175 18.83 -11.47 33.93
C TYR A 175 17.64 -10.63 34.39
N LEU A 176 17.39 -9.50 33.71
CA LEU A 176 16.21 -8.67 33.92
C LEU A 176 15.58 -8.31 32.58
N ASN A 177 14.32 -8.71 32.37
CA ASN A 177 13.52 -8.29 31.22
C ASN A 177 12.22 -7.60 31.67
N LEU A 178 12.06 -6.35 31.21
CA LEU A 178 10.96 -5.44 31.48
C LEU A 178 10.27 -4.94 30.18
N ASP A 179 10.50 -5.62 29.05
CA ASP A 179 9.89 -5.31 27.75
C ASP A 179 8.35 -5.30 27.82
N ARG A 180 7.69 -4.47 27.01
CA ARG A 180 6.24 -4.26 27.13
C ARG A 180 5.50 -4.06 25.80
N ASP A 181 4.29 -4.60 25.75
CA ASP A 181 3.43 -4.44 24.58
C ASP A 181 2.84 -3.02 24.44
N TYR A 182 2.56 -2.61 23.21
CA TYR A 182 1.96 -1.33 22.83
C TYR A 182 0.44 -1.28 23.02
N SER A 183 -0.23 -2.44 23.10
CA SER A 183 -1.68 -2.56 23.27
C SER A 183 -2.23 -1.84 24.50
N PHE A 184 -1.43 -1.70 25.57
CA PHE A 184 -1.87 -1.09 26.84
C PHE A 184 -1.50 0.40 26.96
N PRO A 185 -2.48 1.30 27.21
CA PRO A 185 -2.23 2.71 27.49
C PRO A 185 -1.60 2.91 28.89
N GLY A 186 -0.71 3.89 29.01
CA GLY A 186 -0.11 4.30 30.30
C GLY A 186 1.06 3.43 30.82
N GLY A 187 1.67 2.63 29.93
CA GLY A 187 2.70 1.62 30.23
C GLY A 187 3.99 2.07 30.95
N LEU A 188 4.92 1.13 31.09
CA LEU A 188 6.11 1.27 31.95
C LEU A 188 6.99 2.48 31.58
N TYR A 189 7.44 3.21 32.61
CA TYR A 189 8.35 4.35 32.49
C TYR A 189 9.34 4.45 33.66
N VAL A 190 10.42 5.21 33.46
CA VAL A 190 11.41 5.60 34.49
C VAL A 190 11.67 7.10 34.50
N ASN A 191 12.04 7.62 35.68
CA ASN A 191 12.51 9.01 35.82
C ASN A 191 14.05 9.13 35.78
N ASN A 192 14.77 8.03 36.07
CA ASN A 192 16.23 7.87 36.05
C ASN A 192 16.54 6.36 36.21
N LEU A 193 17.79 5.96 35.95
CA LEU A 193 18.23 4.56 36.10
C LEU A 193 19.10 4.28 37.34
N GLN A 194 19.22 5.21 38.30
CA GLN A 194 20.12 5.10 39.46
C GLN A 194 20.04 3.77 40.22
N TRP A 195 18.86 3.14 40.24
CA TRP A 195 18.62 1.84 40.86
C TRP A 195 19.41 0.68 40.25
N LEU A 196 19.84 0.76 38.98
CA LEU A 196 20.72 -0.24 38.35
C LEU A 196 22.08 -0.37 39.05
N SER A 197 22.55 0.66 39.75
CA SER A 197 23.82 0.62 40.50
C SER A 197 23.87 -0.45 41.60
N GLY A 198 22.72 -0.95 42.05
CA GLY A 198 22.63 -2.07 43.00
C GLY A 198 22.67 -3.47 42.35
N LEU A 199 22.81 -3.57 41.02
CA LEU A 199 22.80 -4.82 40.25
C LEU A 199 24.17 -5.14 39.61
N PRO A 200 25.28 -5.27 40.36
CA PRO A 200 26.63 -5.38 39.81
C PRO A 200 26.87 -6.68 39.00
N LEU A 201 26.05 -7.71 39.22
CA LEU A 201 26.14 -9.00 38.53
C LEU A 201 25.26 -9.08 37.26
N LEU A 202 24.55 -8.02 36.90
CA LEU A 202 23.61 -8.02 35.78
C LEU A 202 24.32 -8.24 34.44
N GLN A 203 23.89 -9.27 33.72
CA GLN A 203 24.45 -9.76 32.46
C GLN A 203 23.55 -9.41 31.26
N HIS A 204 22.24 -9.54 31.43
CA HIS A 204 21.23 -9.15 30.44
C HIS A 204 20.32 -8.08 31.04
N LEU A 205 20.17 -6.95 30.32
CA LEU A 205 19.16 -5.94 30.59
C LEU A 205 18.35 -5.66 29.32
N ASP A 206 17.07 -6.03 29.36
CA ASP A 206 16.09 -5.66 28.35
C ASP A 206 15.03 -4.74 28.98
N MET A 207 14.98 -3.50 28.50
CA MET A 207 13.97 -2.51 28.84
C MET A 207 13.26 -1.99 27.60
N SER A 208 13.18 -2.80 26.54
CA SER A 208 12.57 -2.41 25.27
C SER A 208 11.13 -1.90 25.47
N ARG A 209 10.76 -0.86 24.72
CA ARG A 209 9.42 -0.23 24.73
C ARG A 209 9.01 0.43 26.07
N VAL A 210 9.90 0.46 27.06
CA VAL A 210 9.77 1.28 28.29
C VAL A 210 10.04 2.76 27.94
N ASP A 211 9.27 3.68 28.51
CA ASP A 211 9.57 5.13 28.39
C ASP A 211 10.79 5.51 29.25
N LEU A 212 11.92 5.76 28.58
CA LEU A 212 13.16 6.29 29.14
C LEU A 212 13.40 7.76 28.80
N SER A 213 12.42 8.48 28.22
CA SER A 213 12.56 9.88 27.74
C SER A 213 13.06 10.87 28.81
N LYS A 214 12.83 10.57 30.09
CA LYS A 214 13.26 11.38 31.25
C LYS A 214 14.59 10.94 31.87
N ALA A 215 15.06 9.74 31.57
CA ALA A 215 16.20 9.11 32.24
C ALA A 215 17.54 9.53 31.59
N SER A 216 17.90 10.81 31.73
CA SER A 216 19.12 11.38 31.13
C SER A 216 20.45 10.74 31.59
N ASP A 217 20.42 9.91 32.64
CA ASP A 217 21.55 9.17 33.18
C ASP A 217 21.73 7.76 32.59
N TRP A 218 20.86 7.34 31.65
CA TRP A 218 20.79 5.96 31.16
C TRP A 218 22.13 5.40 30.68
N LEU A 219 22.86 6.16 29.85
CA LEU A 219 24.14 5.72 29.27
C LEU A 219 25.24 5.70 30.33
N GLN A 220 25.26 6.67 31.26
CA GLN A 220 26.28 6.71 32.30
C GLN A 220 26.22 5.47 33.20
N LEU A 221 25.01 5.02 33.56
CA LEU A 221 24.82 3.94 34.52
C LEU A 221 24.91 2.55 33.91
N THR A 222 24.35 2.34 32.73
CA THR A 222 24.52 1.07 31.99
C THR A 222 26.02 0.82 31.73
N ASN A 223 26.77 1.86 31.39
CA ASN A 223 28.23 1.86 31.22
C ASN A 223 29.05 1.60 32.50
N THR A 224 28.44 1.58 33.70
CA THR A 224 29.11 1.17 34.94
C THR A 224 28.84 -0.28 35.37
N LEU A 225 27.99 -1.02 34.64
CA LEU A 225 27.70 -2.43 34.95
C LEU A 225 28.82 -3.33 34.38
N PRO A 226 29.68 -3.95 35.22
CA PRO A 226 30.88 -4.65 34.73
C PRO A 226 30.56 -6.00 34.06
N SER A 227 29.44 -6.61 34.43
CA SER A 227 29.01 -7.95 34.00
C SER A 227 28.14 -7.93 32.74
N LEU A 228 27.71 -6.75 32.28
CA LEU A 228 26.68 -6.60 31.26
C LEU A 228 27.20 -7.00 29.88
N PHE A 229 26.59 -8.02 29.28
CA PHE A 229 26.91 -8.47 27.92
C PHE A 229 25.76 -8.32 26.91
N GLU A 230 24.51 -8.14 27.36
CA GLU A 230 23.37 -7.80 26.50
C GLU A 230 22.62 -6.57 27.05
N LEU A 231 22.48 -5.54 26.21
CA LEU A 231 21.72 -4.33 26.49
C LEU A 231 20.72 -4.06 25.37
N ARG A 232 19.41 -4.11 25.68
CA ARG A 232 18.33 -3.75 24.78
C ARG A 232 17.53 -2.57 25.31
N LEU A 233 17.52 -1.49 24.54
CA LEU A 233 16.73 -0.29 24.75
C LEU A 233 15.94 0.05 23.47
N SER A 234 15.34 -0.97 22.83
CA SER A 234 14.57 -0.80 21.60
C SER A 234 13.33 0.07 21.83
N ARG A 235 13.10 1.09 21.00
CA ARG A 235 11.91 1.96 21.01
C ARG A 235 11.61 2.63 22.36
N CYS A 236 12.66 3.00 23.08
CA CYS A 236 12.60 3.53 24.45
C CYS A 236 12.39 5.05 24.56
N GLN A 237 12.13 5.73 23.44
CA GLN A 237 11.97 7.19 23.35
C GLN A 237 13.22 7.95 23.83
N LEU A 238 14.41 7.39 23.62
CA LEU A 238 15.68 8.04 23.95
C LEU A 238 15.95 9.17 22.95
N PRO A 239 15.96 10.46 23.37
CA PRO A 239 16.01 11.58 22.42
C PRO A 239 17.37 11.70 21.72
N PHE A 240 18.47 11.36 22.40
CA PHE A 240 19.81 11.37 21.82
C PHE A 240 20.70 10.32 22.48
N ILE A 241 21.72 9.86 21.75
CA ILE A 241 22.84 9.10 22.28
C ILE A 241 23.95 10.10 22.69
N PRO A 242 24.31 10.20 23.98
CA PRO A 242 25.34 11.12 24.43
C PRO A 242 26.74 10.79 23.86
N PRO A 243 27.54 11.79 23.47
CA PRO A 243 28.95 11.61 23.12
C PRO A 243 29.81 11.54 24.39
N THR A 244 30.04 10.33 24.90
CA THR A 244 30.85 10.07 26.12
C THR A 244 32.35 9.95 25.83
N LEU A 245 33.18 10.62 26.63
CA LEU A 245 34.65 10.58 26.53
C LEU A 245 35.28 9.25 26.98
N THR A 246 34.59 8.47 27.82
CA THR A 246 35.05 7.16 28.32
C THR A 246 33.90 6.17 28.39
N VAL A 247 34.09 5.00 27.75
CA VAL A 247 33.13 3.90 27.71
C VAL A 247 33.84 2.62 28.19
N ASN A 248 33.19 1.86 29.06
CA ASN A 248 33.71 0.65 29.70
C ASN A 248 32.77 -0.57 29.51
N PHE A 249 31.97 -0.57 28.45
CA PHE A 249 31.24 -1.74 27.93
C PHE A 249 32.18 -2.83 27.37
N SER A 250 33.22 -3.20 28.13
CA SER A 250 34.24 -4.17 27.72
C SER A 250 33.71 -5.60 27.60
N SER A 251 32.66 -5.93 28.38
CA SER A 251 31.93 -7.20 28.36
C SER A 251 30.84 -7.29 27.28
N LEU A 252 30.52 -6.19 26.56
CA LEU A 252 29.29 -6.11 25.76
C LEU A 252 29.38 -6.91 24.44
N LEU A 253 28.42 -7.81 24.24
CA LEU A 253 28.28 -8.69 23.07
C LEU A 253 27.05 -8.36 22.22
N THR A 254 25.98 -7.83 22.81
CA THR A 254 24.75 -7.42 22.11
C THR A 254 24.34 -6.01 22.52
N LEU A 255 24.11 -5.16 21.52
CA LEU A 255 23.64 -3.79 21.66
C LEU A 255 22.48 -3.55 20.70
N ASP A 256 21.32 -3.19 21.26
CA ASP A 256 20.10 -2.91 20.53
C ASP A 256 19.56 -1.55 20.99
N PHE A 257 19.71 -0.56 20.11
CA PHE A 257 19.12 0.78 20.22
C PHE A 257 18.10 1.04 19.10
N SER A 258 17.53 -0.02 18.53
CA SER A 258 16.56 0.08 17.44
C SER A 258 15.37 0.98 17.81
N GLY A 259 14.74 1.62 16.84
CA GLY A 259 13.42 2.19 17.01
C GLY A 259 13.30 3.46 17.87
N ASN A 260 14.41 4.08 18.29
CA ASN A 260 14.38 5.23 19.19
C ASN A 260 14.13 6.57 18.49
N GLN A 261 14.34 6.66 17.17
CA GLN A 261 14.21 7.89 16.39
C GLN A 261 15.09 9.03 16.94
N PHE A 262 16.35 8.73 17.27
CA PHE A 262 17.30 9.70 17.84
C PHE A 262 17.40 11.01 17.03
N GLU A 263 17.60 12.13 17.73
CA GLU A 263 18.01 13.43 17.15
C GLU A 263 19.45 13.40 16.58
N ASN A 264 20.23 12.36 16.92
CA ASN A 264 21.56 12.12 16.35
C ASN A 264 21.48 11.80 14.86
N THR A 265 21.97 12.73 14.03
CA THR A 265 22.11 12.50 12.58
C THR A 265 23.24 11.54 12.21
N LEU A 266 24.14 11.20 13.14
CA LEU A 266 25.29 10.31 12.94
C LEU A 266 25.42 9.32 14.11
N ILE A 267 25.82 8.07 13.80
CA ILE A 267 26.16 7.06 14.83
C ILE A 267 27.39 7.55 15.64
N PRO A 268 27.34 7.62 16.98
CA PRO A 268 28.48 8.04 17.79
C PRO A 268 29.68 7.08 17.71
N SER A 269 30.88 7.64 17.57
CA SER A 269 32.14 6.90 17.42
C SER A 269 32.55 6.03 18.61
N TRP A 270 31.92 6.18 19.78
CA TRP A 270 32.16 5.26 20.90
C TRP A 270 31.60 3.86 20.66
N ILE A 271 30.58 3.71 19.79
CA ILE A 271 30.00 2.40 19.43
C ILE A 271 31.03 1.54 18.68
N SER A 272 31.87 2.13 17.83
CA SER A 272 33.03 1.43 17.22
C SER A 272 34.14 1.06 18.20
N GLY A 273 34.09 1.54 19.45
CA GLY A 273 34.98 1.08 20.53
C GLY A 273 34.63 -0.31 21.06
N LEU A 274 33.42 -0.81 20.79
CA LEU A 274 32.86 -2.06 21.33
C LEU A 274 33.39 -3.30 20.59
N ARG A 275 34.71 -3.51 20.57
CA ARG A 275 35.38 -4.52 19.73
C ARG A 275 34.95 -5.99 19.93
N ASN A 276 34.24 -6.28 21.02
CA ASN A 276 33.71 -7.62 21.35
C ASN A 276 32.28 -7.86 20.86
N LEU A 277 31.62 -6.84 20.31
CA LEU A 277 30.21 -6.85 19.97
C LEU A 277 29.90 -7.80 18.80
N VAL A 278 29.05 -8.79 19.07
CA VAL A 278 28.60 -9.83 18.15
C VAL A 278 27.32 -9.42 17.42
N SER A 279 26.45 -8.64 18.06
CA SER A 279 25.18 -8.16 17.52
C SER A 279 25.03 -6.66 17.72
N LEU A 280 24.83 -5.93 16.63
CA LEU A 280 24.52 -4.49 16.63
C LEU A 280 23.23 -4.24 15.86
N ASP A 281 22.22 -3.72 16.56
CA ASP A 281 20.98 -3.24 15.96
C ASP A 281 20.81 -1.73 16.25
N LEU A 282 20.79 -0.95 15.16
CA LEU A 282 20.53 0.49 15.15
C LEU A 282 19.35 0.84 14.21
N SER A 283 18.52 -0.14 13.87
CA SER A 283 17.40 0.00 12.92
C SER A 283 16.34 1.01 13.36
N TYR A 284 15.50 1.49 12.42
CA TYR A 284 14.37 2.39 12.69
C TYR A 284 14.78 3.64 13.50
N ASN A 285 15.78 4.35 12.97
CA ASN A 285 16.35 5.56 13.54
C ASN A 285 16.55 6.63 12.44
N ASN A 286 17.05 7.82 12.80
CA ASN A 286 17.23 8.93 11.86
C ASN A 286 18.71 9.11 11.44
N PHE A 287 19.52 8.05 11.47
CA PHE A 287 20.94 8.17 11.12
C PHE A 287 21.09 8.37 9.60
N GLN A 288 21.87 9.37 9.21
CA GLN A 288 22.03 9.80 7.82
C GLN A 288 23.51 9.90 7.40
N GLY A 289 23.77 10.13 6.11
CA GLY A 289 25.14 10.24 5.60
C GLY A 289 25.75 8.88 5.25
N PRO A 290 27.09 8.75 5.25
CA PRO A 290 27.75 7.47 5.03
C PRO A 290 27.79 6.61 6.30
N ILE A 291 27.68 5.30 6.14
CA ILE A 291 27.91 4.33 7.23
C ILE A 291 29.35 4.53 7.76
N PRO A 292 29.56 4.87 9.06
CA PRO A 292 30.87 5.34 9.53
C PRO A 292 31.99 4.30 9.42
N VAL A 293 33.14 4.74 8.90
CA VAL A 293 34.32 3.88 8.70
C VAL A 293 34.82 3.22 9.97
N ASP A 294 34.65 3.86 11.13
CA ASP A 294 35.15 3.34 12.40
C ASP A 294 34.47 2.02 12.81
N LEU A 295 33.27 1.72 12.31
CA LEU A 295 32.57 0.45 12.60
C LEU A 295 33.37 -0.80 12.15
N HIS A 296 34.31 -0.68 11.21
CA HIS A 296 35.21 -1.78 10.84
C HIS A 296 36.03 -2.35 12.01
N ASN A 297 36.19 -1.60 13.12
CA ASN A 297 36.86 -2.06 14.33
C ASN A 297 36.13 -3.24 15.01
N ILE A 298 34.83 -3.43 14.76
CA ILE A 298 33.98 -4.45 15.40
C ILE A 298 34.07 -5.78 14.63
N THR A 299 35.28 -6.36 14.53
CA THR A 299 35.57 -7.57 13.74
C THR A 299 34.97 -8.87 14.31
N SER A 300 34.24 -8.78 15.41
CA SER A 300 33.51 -9.86 16.08
C SER A 300 32.04 -9.99 15.65
N LEU A 301 31.51 -9.04 14.87
CA LEU A 301 30.11 -9.03 14.42
C LEU A 301 29.71 -10.31 13.66
N ARG A 302 28.51 -10.79 14.01
CA ARG A 302 27.72 -11.81 13.30
C ARG A 302 26.40 -11.24 12.79
N HIS A 303 25.80 -10.30 13.51
CA HIS A 303 24.53 -9.67 13.16
C HIS A 303 24.69 -8.15 13.13
N LEU A 304 24.35 -7.53 12.00
CA LEU A 304 24.36 -6.09 11.80
C LEU A 304 23.04 -5.66 11.14
N ASP A 305 22.21 -4.92 11.87
CA ASP A 305 21.02 -4.27 11.35
C ASP A 305 21.16 -2.74 11.43
N LEU A 306 21.14 -2.09 10.27
CA LEU A 306 21.13 -0.64 10.07
C LEU A 306 19.91 -0.19 9.24
N SER A 307 18.88 -1.03 9.15
CA SER A 307 17.69 -0.81 8.33
C SER A 307 16.83 0.36 8.81
N TRP A 308 15.88 0.83 8.00
CA TRP A 308 14.96 1.92 8.35
C TRP A 308 15.71 3.15 8.89
N ASN A 309 16.67 3.64 8.11
CA ASN A 309 17.48 4.82 8.42
C ASN A 309 17.57 5.71 7.15
N ASN A 310 18.47 6.70 7.14
CA ASN A 310 18.64 7.66 6.05
C ASN A 310 20.08 7.66 5.49
N PHE A 311 20.79 6.53 5.57
CA PHE A 311 22.15 6.41 5.01
C PHE A 311 22.09 6.57 3.49
N ASN A 312 22.83 7.55 2.95
CA ASN A 312 22.65 8.07 1.58
C ASN A 312 23.92 8.06 0.72
N PHE A 313 24.79 7.06 0.95
CA PHE A 313 26.03 6.82 0.20
C PHE A 313 26.14 5.33 -0.18
N SER A 314 27.21 4.93 -0.87
CA SER A 314 27.44 3.53 -1.23
C SER A 314 27.83 2.65 -0.04
N ILE A 315 27.41 1.38 -0.08
CA ILE A 315 27.83 0.33 0.88
C ILE A 315 29.37 0.26 0.91
N PRO A 316 30.02 0.56 2.04
CA PRO A 316 31.45 0.80 2.06
C PRO A 316 32.26 -0.51 2.04
N ASN A 317 33.36 -0.53 1.28
CA ASN A 317 34.16 -1.74 1.03
C ASN A 317 34.72 -2.44 2.28
N TRP A 318 34.83 -1.76 3.43
CA TRP A 318 35.27 -2.37 4.68
C TRP A 318 34.23 -3.32 5.29
N LEU A 319 32.94 -3.15 4.98
CA LEU A 319 31.86 -4.00 5.52
C LEU A 319 32.05 -5.46 5.07
N TYR A 320 32.49 -5.66 3.82
CA TYR A 320 32.81 -6.98 3.27
C TYR A 320 34.05 -7.65 3.93
N SER A 321 34.74 -7.01 4.87
CA SER A 321 35.81 -7.64 5.65
C SER A 321 35.31 -8.51 6.82
N PHE A 322 34.04 -8.38 7.20
CA PHE A 322 33.41 -9.17 8.26
C PHE A 322 33.12 -10.61 7.80
N SER A 323 34.16 -11.42 7.63
CA SER A 323 34.08 -12.85 7.27
C SER A 323 33.21 -13.70 8.21
N ARG A 324 32.92 -13.20 9.43
CA ARG A 324 32.05 -13.80 10.44
C ARG A 324 30.59 -13.33 10.42
N LEU A 325 30.24 -12.39 9.54
CA LEU A 325 28.88 -11.85 9.46
C LEU A 325 27.93 -12.94 8.92
N GLU A 326 26.91 -13.27 9.71
CA GLU A 326 25.88 -14.27 9.45
C GLU A 326 24.58 -13.60 8.95
N PHE A 327 24.31 -12.37 9.40
CA PHE A 327 23.15 -11.57 9.03
C PHE A 327 23.54 -10.10 8.76
N LEU A 328 23.04 -9.56 7.65
CA LEU A 328 23.18 -8.15 7.26
C LEU A 328 21.84 -7.60 6.77
N ASP A 329 21.30 -6.59 7.46
CA ASP A 329 20.14 -5.83 6.98
C ASP A 329 20.51 -4.34 6.86
N LEU A 330 20.40 -3.80 5.64
CA LEU A 330 20.57 -2.39 5.31
C LEU A 330 19.32 -1.81 4.62
N ARG A 331 18.18 -2.52 4.62
CA ARG A 331 16.98 -2.15 3.84
C ARG A 331 16.34 -0.84 4.32
N LEU A 332 15.50 -0.23 3.49
CA LEU A 332 14.84 1.05 3.79
C LEU A 332 15.86 2.11 4.23
N ASN A 333 16.75 2.43 3.30
CA ASN A 333 17.74 3.49 3.37
C ASN A 333 17.81 4.20 1.99
N ASN A 334 18.75 5.13 1.82
CA ASN A 334 19.01 5.82 0.56
C ASN A 334 20.36 5.37 -0.06
N LEU A 335 20.80 4.13 0.17
CA LEU A 335 22.14 3.69 -0.23
C LEU A 335 22.28 3.62 -1.76
N GLN A 336 23.34 4.22 -2.29
CA GLN A 336 23.52 4.46 -3.74
C GLN A 336 24.64 3.63 -4.38
N GLY A 337 24.54 3.38 -5.68
CA GLY A 337 25.63 2.80 -6.47
C GLY A 337 25.61 1.27 -6.52
N THR A 338 26.77 0.63 -6.68
CA THR A 338 26.87 -0.80 -7.03
C THR A 338 27.36 -1.67 -5.88
N ILE A 339 26.82 -2.89 -5.75
CA ILE A 339 27.39 -3.91 -4.85
C ILE A 339 28.81 -4.26 -5.33
N SER A 340 29.77 -4.26 -4.41
CA SER A 340 31.17 -4.59 -4.71
C SER A 340 31.36 -6.10 -4.87
N SER A 341 32.22 -6.53 -5.78
CA SER A 341 32.60 -7.95 -5.89
C SER A 341 33.30 -8.50 -4.64
N ALA A 342 33.76 -7.61 -3.74
CA ALA A 342 34.24 -7.98 -2.41
C ALA A 342 33.18 -8.68 -1.54
N ILE A 343 31.88 -8.61 -1.86
CA ILE A 343 30.80 -9.26 -1.10
C ILE A 343 31.01 -10.77 -0.89
N GLY A 344 31.70 -11.44 -1.82
CA GLY A 344 32.08 -12.86 -1.70
C GLY A 344 33.01 -13.19 -0.52
N ASN A 345 33.53 -12.19 0.19
CA ASN A 345 34.31 -12.37 1.42
C ASN A 345 33.44 -12.61 2.66
N LEU A 346 32.12 -12.34 2.61
CA LEU A 346 31.16 -12.57 3.70
C LEU A 346 30.80 -14.06 3.84
N THR A 347 31.82 -14.92 3.93
CA THR A 347 31.69 -16.39 3.82
C THR A 347 30.82 -17.06 4.87
N SER A 348 30.52 -16.40 5.99
CA SER A 348 29.57 -16.89 7.02
C SER A 348 28.11 -16.46 6.78
N ALA A 349 27.81 -15.64 5.76
CA ALA A 349 26.50 -15.05 5.58
C ALA A 349 25.41 -16.09 5.30
N ILE A 350 24.28 -15.94 6.00
CA ILE A 350 23.09 -16.78 5.93
C ILE A 350 21.91 -15.98 5.32
N SER A 351 21.80 -14.70 5.66
CA SER A 351 20.82 -13.77 5.10
C SER A 351 21.42 -12.39 4.82
N ILE A 352 21.06 -11.80 3.69
CA ILE A 352 21.44 -10.44 3.26
C ILE A 352 20.17 -9.74 2.74
N ASP A 353 19.79 -8.62 3.38
CA ASP A 353 18.75 -7.70 2.90
C ASP A 353 19.33 -6.31 2.60
N LEU A 354 19.21 -5.90 1.34
CA LEU A 354 19.57 -4.58 0.82
C LEU A 354 18.38 -3.91 0.11
N SER A 355 17.15 -4.38 0.37
CA SER A 355 15.93 -3.95 -0.32
C SER A 355 15.61 -2.47 -0.04
N GLU A 356 14.73 -1.86 -0.85
CA GLU A 356 14.21 -0.50 -0.61
C GLU A 356 15.35 0.51 -0.43
N ASN A 357 16.16 0.65 -1.48
CA ASN A 357 17.36 1.48 -1.55
C ASN A 357 17.56 2.05 -2.98
N GLU A 358 18.62 2.82 -3.19
CA GLU A 358 18.99 3.45 -4.46
C GLU A 358 20.16 2.72 -5.17
N LEU A 359 20.33 1.42 -4.90
CA LEU A 359 21.40 0.61 -5.48
C LEU A 359 21.08 0.21 -6.93
N GLY A 360 22.10 -0.11 -7.70
CA GLY A 360 21.91 -0.55 -9.09
C GLY A 360 23.18 -1.07 -9.74
N GLY A 361 23.14 -1.19 -11.08
CA GLY A 361 24.14 -1.92 -11.85
C GLY A 361 23.96 -3.44 -11.74
N LYS A 362 24.91 -4.21 -12.27
CA LYS A 362 24.83 -5.67 -12.24
C LYS A 362 25.19 -6.24 -10.87
N LEU A 363 24.48 -7.27 -10.45
CA LEU A 363 24.84 -8.06 -9.26
C LEU A 363 26.16 -8.81 -9.53
N PRO A 364 27.11 -8.82 -8.59
CA PRO A 364 28.40 -9.47 -8.79
C PRO A 364 28.29 -10.99 -8.63
N ILE A 365 28.92 -11.75 -9.54
CA ILE A 365 28.97 -13.22 -9.53
C ILE A 365 29.49 -13.77 -8.19
N SER A 366 30.34 -13.03 -7.49
CA SER A 366 30.86 -13.43 -6.17
C SER A 366 29.80 -13.48 -5.05
N LEU A 367 28.59 -12.96 -5.26
CA LEU A 367 27.44 -13.21 -4.37
C LEU A 367 27.02 -14.70 -4.42
N GLY A 368 27.10 -15.34 -5.59
CA GLY A 368 26.84 -16.77 -5.77
C GLY A 368 27.88 -17.70 -5.14
N ASN A 369 29.02 -17.15 -4.68
CA ASN A 369 30.08 -17.91 -3.99
C ASN A 369 29.81 -18.07 -2.47
N LEU A 370 28.79 -17.42 -1.92
CA LEU A 370 28.50 -17.44 -0.48
C LEU A 370 27.75 -18.72 -0.06
N CYS A 371 28.44 -19.86 -0.07
CA CYS A 371 27.89 -21.22 0.10
C CYS A 371 27.06 -21.52 1.39
N ASN A 372 26.92 -20.56 2.31
CA ASN A 372 26.06 -20.64 3.50
C ASN A 372 24.75 -19.83 3.37
N LEU A 373 24.62 -19.02 2.32
CA LEU A 373 23.56 -18.03 2.12
C LEU A 373 22.26 -18.72 1.70
N ARG A 374 21.20 -18.50 2.49
CA ARG A 374 19.85 -19.05 2.29
C ARG A 374 18.85 -18.00 1.82
N GLU A 375 19.09 -16.73 2.16
CA GLU A 375 18.15 -15.65 1.92
C GLU A 375 18.83 -14.46 1.24
N ILE A 376 18.26 -14.03 0.12
CA ILE A 376 18.67 -12.85 -0.64
C ILE A 376 17.43 -11.96 -0.81
N ARG A 377 17.50 -10.74 -0.26
CA ARG A 377 16.47 -9.71 -0.41
C ARG A 377 17.11 -8.46 -1.01
N LEU A 378 16.71 -8.15 -2.24
CA LEU A 378 17.26 -7.05 -3.04
C LEU A 378 16.14 -6.26 -3.76
N SER A 379 14.91 -6.36 -3.27
CA SER A 379 13.73 -5.73 -3.90
C SER A 379 13.78 -4.19 -3.86
N TYR A 380 12.96 -3.50 -4.63
CA TYR A 380 12.85 -2.03 -4.62
C TYR A 380 14.22 -1.35 -4.79
N ASN A 381 14.90 -1.64 -5.90
CA ASN A 381 16.23 -1.14 -6.26
C ASN A 381 16.34 -1.01 -7.79
N ASN A 382 17.36 -0.31 -8.28
CA ASN A 382 17.54 0.04 -9.69
C ASN A 382 18.52 -0.91 -10.42
N TRP A 383 18.37 -2.24 -10.27
CA TRP A 383 19.30 -3.22 -10.86
C TRP A 383 19.32 -3.18 -12.39
N SER A 384 18.15 -3.11 -13.04
CA SER A 384 18.05 -3.02 -14.51
C SER A 384 18.84 -4.13 -15.26
N GLN A 385 18.84 -5.37 -14.72
CA GLN A 385 19.56 -6.52 -15.26
C GLN A 385 18.59 -7.60 -15.81
N GLU A 386 19.08 -8.50 -16.67
CA GLU A 386 18.32 -9.69 -17.06
C GLU A 386 18.28 -10.72 -15.92
N ILE A 387 17.10 -11.31 -15.68
CA ILE A 387 16.92 -12.30 -14.60
C ILE A 387 17.73 -13.60 -14.83
N SER A 388 17.96 -13.98 -16.10
CA SER A 388 18.83 -15.09 -16.51
C SER A 388 20.26 -14.91 -15.99
N GLU A 389 20.90 -13.77 -16.24
CA GLU A 389 22.24 -13.47 -15.75
C GLU A 389 22.34 -13.54 -14.22
N ILE A 390 21.27 -13.15 -13.50
CA ILE A 390 21.21 -13.23 -12.04
C ILE A 390 21.14 -14.69 -11.59
N LEU A 391 20.27 -15.50 -12.19
CA LEU A 391 20.14 -16.93 -11.86
C LEU A 391 21.44 -17.70 -12.16
N GLU A 392 22.07 -17.44 -13.30
CA GLU A 392 23.40 -17.96 -13.63
C GLU A 392 24.44 -17.56 -12.56
N SER A 393 24.51 -16.26 -12.22
CA SER A 393 25.45 -15.71 -11.24
C SER A 393 25.29 -16.31 -9.83
N LEU A 394 24.06 -16.62 -9.42
CA LEU A 394 23.76 -17.21 -8.10
C LEU A 394 23.92 -18.73 -8.07
N SER A 395 23.84 -19.42 -9.22
CA SER A 395 23.80 -20.89 -9.29
C SER A 395 25.04 -21.60 -8.71
N VAL A 396 26.19 -20.91 -8.68
CA VAL A 396 27.54 -21.45 -8.41
C VAL A 396 27.62 -22.25 -7.12
N CYS A 397 27.23 -21.66 -5.98
CA CYS A 397 27.23 -22.32 -4.67
C CYS A 397 25.86 -22.30 -3.96
N LEU A 398 24.87 -21.59 -4.52
CA LEU A 398 23.56 -21.41 -3.87
C LEU A 398 22.47 -22.34 -4.37
N SER A 399 22.71 -23.12 -5.43
CA SER A 399 21.71 -23.97 -6.07
C SER A 399 21.07 -25.02 -5.14
N ASP A 400 21.80 -25.56 -4.16
CA ASP A 400 21.25 -26.43 -3.11
C ASP A 400 21.18 -25.76 -1.71
N LYS A 401 21.21 -24.42 -1.65
CA LYS A 401 21.25 -23.64 -0.40
C LYS A 401 20.20 -22.51 -0.31
N LEU A 402 19.87 -21.88 -1.43
CA LEU A 402 18.94 -20.75 -1.46
C LEU A 402 17.51 -21.22 -1.16
N GLU A 403 16.92 -20.63 -0.13
CA GLU A 403 15.56 -20.88 0.34
C GLU A 403 14.63 -19.70 0.02
N ILE A 404 15.17 -18.47 -0.04
CA ILE A 404 14.40 -17.23 -0.20
C ILE A 404 15.09 -16.28 -1.20
N LEU A 405 14.35 -15.84 -2.23
CA LEU A 405 14.78 -14.84 -3.20
C LEU A 405 13.70 -13.77 -3.44
N TYR A 406 13.98 -12.52 -3.03
CA TYR A 406 13.15 -11.34 -3.27
C TYR A 406 13.85 -10.34 -4.20
N LEU A 407 13.29 -10.18 -5.41
CA LEU A 407 13.73 -9.29 -6.49
C LEU A 407 12.53 -8.55 -7.11
N SER A 408 11.54 -8.18 -6.31
CA SER A 408 10.40 -7.37 -6.76
C SER A 408 10.79 -5.90 -6.97
N GLU A 409 10.07 -5.15 -7.80
CA GLU A 409 10.28 -3.69 -8.00
C GLU A 409 11.74 -3.35 -8.36
N SER A 410 12.35 -4.18 -9.21
CA SER A 410 13.80 -4.26 -9.41
C SER A 410 14.25 -3.88 -10.83
N GLN A 411 13.30 -3.46 -11.68
CA GLN A 411 13.50 -3.15 -13.11
C GLN A 411 14.10 -4.32 -13.92
N LEU A 412 13.93 -5.56 -13.45
CA LEU A 412 14.47 -6.74 -14.12
C LEU A 412 13.74 -7.03 -15.43
N HIS A 413 14.47 -7.59 -16.39
CA HIS A 413 13.96 -7.93 -17.71
C HIS A 413 14.54 -9.28 -18.20
N GLY A 414 14.46 -9.55 -19.50
CA GLY A 414 14.86 -10.83 -20.07
C GLY A 414 13.78 -11.90 -19.87
N HIS A 415 14.20 -13.13 -19.59
CA HIS A 415 13.35 -14.33 -19.57
C HIS A 415 13.65 -15.23 -18.37
N LEU A 416 12.64 -15.92 -17.84
CA LEU A 416 12.85 -17.02 -16.91
C LEU A 416 13.30 -18.27 -17.66
N THR A 417 14.51 -18.74 -17.36
CA THR A 417 15.15 -19.87 -18.03
C THR A 417 15.16 -21.12 -17.15
N ASP A 418 15.58 -22.26 -17.71
CA ASP A 418 15.52 -23.56 -17.04
C ASP A 418 16.52 -23.69 -15.87
N GLU A 419 17.53 -22.82 -15.78
CA GLU A 419 18.46 -22.68 -14.65
C GLU A 419 17.74 -22.39 -13.33
N LEU A 420 16.52 -21.84 -13.36
CA LEU A 420 15.67 -21.68 -12.18
C LEU A 420 15.39 -23.04 -11.50
N GLY A 421 15.36 -24.13 -12.26
CA GLY A 421 15.20 -25.51 -11.76
C GLY A 421 16.39 -26.05 -10.96
N LEU A 422 17.51 -25.33 -10.91
CA LEU A 422 18.66 -25.71 -10.08
C LEU A 422 18.39 -25.46 -8.58
N PHE A 423 17.58 -24.45 -8.24
CA PHE A 423 17.37 -23.95 -6.87
C PHE A 423 16.38 -24.79 -6.05
N LYS A 424 16.67 -26.08 -5.84
CA LYS A 424 15.72 -27.09 -5.32
C LYS A 424 15.19 -26.83 -3.91
N ASN A 425 15.91 -26.05 -3.11
CA ASN A 425 15.50 -25.68 -1.74
C ASN A 425 14.71 -24.37 -1.68
N LEU A 426 14.50 -23.69 -2.81
CA LEU A 426 13.79 -22.42 -2.90
C LEU A 426 12.33 -22.60 -2.47
N ALA A 427 11.98 -22.00 -1.32
CA ALA A 427 10.65 -21.98 -0.74
C ALA A 427 9.89 -20.69 -1.12
N VAL A 428 10.61 -19.56 -1.27
CA VAL A 428 10.02 -18.26 -1.58
C VAL A 428 10.71 -17.63 -2.79
N LEU A 429 9.92 -17.38 -3.84
CA LEU A 429 10.35 -16.61 -5.01
C LEU A 429 9.40 -15.44 -5.25
N ASN A 430 9.91 -14.21 -5.17
CA ASN A 430 9.17 -12.99 -5.48
C ASN A 430 9.90 -12.14 -6.52
N LEU A 431 9.32 -12.08 -7.73
CA LEU A 431 9.77 -11.27 -8.87
C LEU A 431 8.70 -10.24 -9.28
N TRP A 432 7.77 -9.90 -8.38
CA TRP A 432 6.62 -9.02 -8.63
C TRP A 432 7.03 -7.62 -9.15
N ASN A 433 6.22 -7.06 -10.05
CA ASN A 433 6.40 -5.72 -10.61
C ASN A 433 7.79 -5.52 -11.25
N ASN A 434 8.01 -6.20 -12.37
CA ASN A 434 9.21 -6.13 -13.20
C ASN A 434 8.82 -6.16 -14.70
N SER A 435 9.81 -6.25 -15.60
CA SER A 435 9.63 -6.38 -17.05
C SER A 435 10.11 -7.73 -17.60
N ILE A 436 10.00 -8.80 -16.79
CA ILE A 436 10.39 -10.15 -17.19
C ILE A 436 9.36 -10.71 -18.18
N SER A 437 9.82 -11.39 -19.23
CA SER A 437 9.02 -11.75 -20.40
C SER A 437 9.20 -13.20 -20.85
N GLY A 438 8.45 -13.63 -21.87
CA GLY A 438 8.48 -14.99 -22.40
C GLY A 438 7.71 -16.01 -21.53
N PRO A 439 7.82 -17.31 -21.83
CA PRO A 439 7.05 -18.36 -21.17
C PRO A 439 7.57 -18.69 -19.76
N LEU A 440 6.70 -19.29 -18.94
CA LEU A 440 7.11 -19.96 -17.70
C LEU A 440 7.89 -21.25 -18.02
N PRO A 441 9.11 -21.47 -17.47
CA PRO A 441 9.92 -22.64 -17.77
C PRO A 441 9.31 -23.93 -17.21
N LEU A 442 9.52 -25.06 -17.89
CA LEU A 442 8.93 -26.36 -17.52
C LEU A 442 9.42 -26.85 -16.16
N PHE A 443 10.66 -26.51 -15.79
CA PHE A 443 11.28 -26.89 -14.52
C PHE A 443 10.69 -26.16 -13.31
N LEU A 444 9.90 -25.10 -13.48
CA LEU A 444 9.23 -24.40 -12.37
C LEU A 444 8.39 -25.35 -11.51
N GLY A 445 7.77 -26.38 -12.11
CA GLY A 445 7.02 -27.42 -11.41
C GLY A 445 7.86 -28.41 -10.58
N SER A 446 9.19 -28.44 -10.78
CA SER A 446 10.12 -29.32 -10.06
C SER A 446 10.62 -28.75 -8.74
N LEU A 447 10.34 -27.47 -8.45
CA LEU A 447 10.72 -26.79 -7.22
C LEU A 447 9.79 -27.16 -6.05
N SER A 448 9.82 -28.43 -5.65
CA SER A 448 8.95 -29.05 -4.63
C SER A 448 9.05 -28.44 -3.22
N SER A 449 9.93 -27.45 -3.03
CA SER A 449 10.10 -26.68 -1.81
C SER A 449 9.23 -25.40 -1.77
N LEU A 450 8.77 -24.90 -2.92
CA LEU A 450 8.02 -23.64 -3.03
C LEU A 450 6.74 -23.66 -2.18
N THR A 451 6.63 -22.67 -1.29
CA THR A 451 5.42 -22.30 -0.54
C THR A 451 4.83 -20.98 -1.04
N TYR A 452 5.68 -20.06 -1.55
CA TYR A 452 5.27 -18.76 -2.08
C TYR A 452 5.91 -18.50 -3.45
N LEU A 453 5.07 -18.23 -4.45
CA LEU A 453 5.49 -17.82 -5.79
C LEU A 453 4.73 -16.56 -6.23
N ASN A 454 5.45 -15.46 -6.41
CA ASN A 454 4.91 -14.23 -6.97
C ASN A 454 5.68 -13.78 -8.21
N LEU A 455 5.01 -13.83 -9.35
CA LEU A 455 5.44 -13.39 -10.67
C LEU A 455 4.49 -12.31 -11.24
N GLY A 456 3.65 -11.71 -10.39
CA GLY A 456 2.64 -10.76 -10.78
C GLY A 456 3.20 -9.46 -11.37
N ASN A 457 2.41 -8.76 -12.17
CA ASN A 457 2.76 -7.50 -12.82
C ASN A 457 4.07 -7.58 -13.62
N ASN A 458 4.08 -8.43 -14.64
CA ASN A 458 5.22 -8.67 -15.51
C ASN A 458 4.75 -8.78 -16.98
N GLN A 459 5.63 -9.21 -17.88
CA GLN A 459 5.38 -9.36 -19.32
C GLN A 459 5.40 -10.85 -19.76
N LEU A 460 5.14 -11.77 -18.83
CA LEU A 460 5.20 -13.22 -19.08
C LEU A 460 4.07 -13.65 -20.03
N GLU A 461 4.37 -14.56 -20.93
CA GLU A 461 3.45 -15.10 -21.92
C GLU A 461 3.45 -16.65 -21.93
N GLY A 462 3.00 -17.28 -23.03
CA GLY A 462 2.79 -18.72 -23.06
C GLY A 462 1.62 -19.12 -22.16
N THR A 463 1.77 -20.23 -21.43
CA THR A 463 0.73 -20.83 -20.58
C THR A 463 1.34 -21.49 -19.35
N LEU A 464 0.52 -22.02 -18.43
CA LEU A 464 1.03 -22.75 -17.26
C LEU A 464 1.69 -24.07 -17.69
N PRO A 465 2.90 -24.41 -17.22
CA PRO A 465 3.56 -25.66 -17.60
C PRO A 465 2.83 -26.87 -17.00
N GLN A 466 2.79 -28.01 -17.70
CA GLN A 466 2.01 -29.18 -17.26
C GLN A 466 2.45 -29.71 -15.88
N ASN A 467 3.75 -29.64 -15.57
CA ASN A 467 4.29 -30.07 -14.27
C ASN A 467 3.97 -29.12 -13.12
N PHE A 468 3.37 -27.95 -13.38
CA PHE A 468 3.07 -26.95 -12.34
C PHE A 468 2.20 -27.52 -11.21
N GLY A 469 1.30 -28.45 -11.54
CA GLY A 469 0.45 -29.14 -10.57
C GLY A 469 1.18 -30.05 -9.57
N GLN A 470 2.51 -30.19 -9.65
CA GLN A 470 3.34 -31.00 -8.73
C GLN A 470 3.76 -30.25 -7.45
N LEU A 471 3.60 -28.91 -7.40
CA LEU A 471 4.07 -28.05 -6.31
C LEU A 471 3.22 -28.17 -5.03
N SER A 472 3.24 -29.33 -4.36
CA SER A 472 2.29 -29.65 -3.30
C SER A 472 2.40 -28.82 -2.01
N LYS A 473 3.53 -28.12 -1.81
CA LYS A 473 3.73 -27.18 -0.70
C LYS A 473 3.24 -25.76 -1.01
N LEU A 474 2.84 -25.46 -2.25
CA LEU A 474 2.54 -24.10 -2.68
C LEU A 474 1.25 -23.60 -2.02
N GLU A 475 1.36 -22.60 -1.15
CA GLU A 475 0.25 -21.96 -0.43
C GLU A 475 -0.20 -20.68 -1.13
N TYR A 476 0.76 -19.93 -1.69
CA TYR A 476 0.54 -18.60 -2.29
C TYR A 476 1.01 -18.57 -3.75
N LEU A 477 0.09 -18.30 -4.67
CA LEU A 477 0.36 -18.20 -6.10
C LEU A 477 -0.18 -16.88 -6.67
N TYR A 478 0.74 -16.01 -7.08
CA TYR A 478 0.43 -14.72 -7.69
C TYR A 478 1.08 -14.63 -9.08
N ILE A 479 0.27 -14.71 -10.14
CA ILE A 479 0.69 -14.60 -11.56
C ILE A 479 -0.12 -13.53 -12.32
N HIS A 480 -0.85 -12.70 -11.58
CA HIS A 480 -1.73 -11.65 -12.08
C HIS A 480 -1.01 -10.61 -12.96
N SER A 481 -1.76 -9.83 -13.74
CA SER A 481 -1.23 -8.75 -14.59
C SER A 481 -0.05 -9.22 -15.48
N ASN A 482 -0.30 -10.20 -16.34
CA ASN A 482 0.66 -10.75 -17.30
C ASN A 482 -0.01 -10.97 -18.68
N MET A 483 0.69 -11.58 -19.63
CA MET A 483 0.18 -11.91 -20.98
C MET A 483 -0.05 -13.43 -21.17
N LEU A 484 -0.27 -14.18 -20.08
CA LEU A 484 -0.51 -15.62 -20.13
C LEU A 484 -1.82 -15.93 -20.87
N LYS A 485 -1.82 -16.97 -21.69
CA LYS A 485 -2.92 -17.35 -22.61
C LYS A 485 -2.95 -18.86 -22.83
N GLY A 486 -3.94 -19.36 -23.56
CA GLY A 486 -4.08 -20.80 -23.86
C GLY A 486 -5.00 -21.53 -22.88
N VAL A 487 -4.80 -22.83 -22.70
CA VAL A 487 -5.76 -23.72 -22.02
C VAL A 487 -5.13 -24.35 -20.78
N VAL A 488 -5.74 -24.09 -19.62
CA VAL A 488 -5.44 -24.72 -18.33
C VAL A 488 -6.51 -25.78 -18.05
N SER A 489 -6.14 -26.83 -17.32
CA SER A 489 -7.03 -27.92 -16.91
C SER A 489 -6.64 -28.45 -15.52
N GLU A 490 -7.48 -29.32 -14.95
CA GLU A 490 -7.32 -29.97 -13.64
C GLU A 490 -5.90 -30.49 -13.34
N VAL A 491 -5.19 -30.97 -14.37
CA VAL A 491 -3.82 -31.51 -14.27
C VAL A 491 -2.83 -30.48 -13.70
N HIS A 492 -2.99 -29.20 -14.04
CA HIS A 492 -2.12 -28.09 -13.60
C HIS A 492 -2.31 -27.73 -12.11
N PHE A 493 -3.30 -28.34 -11.47
CA PHE A 493 -3.71 -28.11 -10.08
C PHE A 493 -3.69 -29.39 -9.22
N SER A 494 -3.36 -30.54 -9.83
CA SER A 494 -3.74 -31.87 -9.34
C SER A 494 -3.13 -32.31 -8.00
N ASN A 495 -1.98 -31.78 -7.61
CA ASN A 495 -1.33 -32.08 -6.32
C ASN A 495 -1.10 -30.83 -5.45
N LEU A 496 -1.73 -29.68 -5.76
CA LEU A 496 -1.53 -28.41 -5.04
C LEU A 496 -2.29 -28.36 -3.69
N THR A 497 -2.12 -29.37 -2.85
CA THR A 497 -2.94 -29.61 -1.65
C THR A 497 -2.95 -28.47 -0.62
N SER A 498 -1.86 -27.70 -0.53
CA SER A 498 -1.72 -26.60 0.43
C SER A 498 -2.21 -25.24 -0.07
N LEU A 499 -2.71 -25.12 -1.31
CA LEU A 499 -3.00 -23.82 -1.92
C LEU A 499 -4.13 -23.07 -1.19
N ARG A 500 -3.81 -21.87 -0.68
CA ARG A 500 -4.74 -20.96 0.02
C ARG A 500 -5.08 -19.74 -0.83
N ASN A 501 -4.09 -19.11 -1.46
CA ASN A 501 -4.26 -17.87 -2.21
C ASN A 501 -3.86 -18.07 -3.66
N PHE A 502 -4.77 -17.75 -4.59
CA PHE A 502 -4.51 -17.79 -6.02
C PHE A 502 -5.01 -16.51 -6.71
N ASP A 503 -4.08 -15.65 -7.14
CA ASP A 503 -4.37 -14.55 -8.06
C ASP A 503 -3.72 -14.80 -9.43
N ALA A 504 -4.54 -14.93 -10.45
CA ALA A 504 -4.12 -14.97 -11.84
C ALA A 504 -4.88 -13.95 -12.71
N SER A 505 -5.50 -12.94 -12.10
CA SER A 505 -6.28 -11.90 -12.78
C SER A 505 -5.51 -11.20 -13.89
N ARG A 506 -6.26 -10.62 -14.84
CA ARG A 506 -5.72 -9.85 -15.98
C ARG A 506 -4.77 -10.69 -16.84
N ASN A 507 -5.13 -11.96 -17.04
CA ASN A 507 -4.54 -12.89 -18.00
C ASN A 507 -5.64 -13.47 -18.90
N GLN A 508 -5.28 -14.00 -20.07
CA GLN A 508 -6.21 -14.53 -21.09
C GLN A 508 -6.24 -16.06 -21.13
N LEU A 509 -6.10 -16.70 -19.97
CA LEU A 509 -6.14 -18.16 -19.81
C LEU A 509 -7.58 -18.69 -19.89
N THR A 510 -7.76 -19.88 -20.46
CA THR A 510 -9.05 -20.58 -20.54
C THR A 510 -9.03 -21.81 -19.63
N LEU A 511 -9.95 -21.90 -18.67
CA LEU A 511 -10.04 -23.07 -17.78
C LEU A 511 -10.98 -24.13 -18.35
N LYS A 512 -10.44 -25.29 -18.72
CA LYS A 512 -11.21 -26.48 -19.10
C LYS A 512 -11.12 -27.54 -17.99
N ALA A 513 -12.02 -27.43 -17.03
CA ALA A 513 -12.28 -28.45 -16.01
C ALA A 513 -13.58 -29.22 -16.32
N SER A 514 -13.66 -30.47 -15.89
CA SER A 514 -14.89 -31.27 -15.92
C SER A 514 -15.93 -30.75 -14.93
N GLN A 515 -17.20 -31.11 -15.14
CA GLN A 515 -18.30 -30.67 -14.27
C GLN A 515 -18.25 -31.31 -12.87
N ASN A 516 -17.50 -32.40 -12.71
CA ASN A 516 -17.36 -33.16 -11.48
C ASN A 516 -16.01 -32.90 -10.77
N TRP A 517 -15.20 -31.95 -11.27
CA TRP A 517 -13.92 -31.63 -10.67
C TRP A 517 -14.08 -31.08 -9.26
N ILE A 518 -13.31 -31.64 -8.33
CA ILE A 518 -13.13 -31.13 -6.97
C ILE A 518 -11.64 -30.82 -6.84
N PRO A 519 -11.24 -29.54 -6.73
CA PRO A 519 -9.85 -29.16 -6.51
C PRO A 519 -9.32 -29.78 -5.20
N PRO A 520 -8.03 -30.16 -5.12
CA PRO A 520 -7.44 -30.81 -3.95
C PRO A 520 -7.17 -29.84 -2.78
N PHE A 521 -7.68 -28.61 -2.85
CA PHE A 521 -7.39 -27.50 -1.95
C PHE A 521 -8.65 -26.75 -1.51
N GLN A 522 -8.48 -25.88 -0.50
CA GLN A 522 -9.50 -24.96 0.00
C GLN A 522 -8.92 -23.54 0.04
N LEU A 523 -9.24 -22.75 -0.98
CA LEU A 523 -8.78 -21.37 -1.10
C LEU A 523 -9.44 -20.46 -0.05
N GLU A 524 -8.69 -19.46 0.39
CA GLU A 524 -9.11 -18.31 1.18
C GLU A 524 -9.30 -17.08 0.26
N PHE A 525 -8.45 -16.95 -0.76
CA PHE A 525 -8.52 -15.92 -1.81
C PHE A 525 -8.43 -16.54 -3.21
N LEU A 526 -9.35 -16.15 -4.10
CA LEU A 526 -9.33 -16.51 -5.53
C LEU A 526 -9.63 -15.29 -6.40
N SER A 527 -8.75 -15.00 -7.37
CA SER A 527 -8.95 -13.98 -8.38
C SER A 527 -8.56 -14.50 -9.76
N LEU A 528 -9.54 -14.61 -10.66
CA LEU A 528 -9.41 -15.08 -12.05
C LEU A 528 -9.97 -14.04 -13.04
N GLN A 529 -9.98 -12.76 -12.69
CA GLN A 529 -10.49 -11.69 -13.56
C GLN A 529 -9.90 -11.77 -14.98
N SER A 530 -10.73 -11.59 -16.00
CA SER A 530 -10.41 -11.72 -17.44
C SER A 530 -10.09 -13.14 -17.96
N TRP A 531 -10.10 -14.18 -17.11
CA TRP A 531 -9.98 -15.57 -17.59
C TRP A 531 -11.24 -16.01 -18.35
N ASN A 532 -11.07 -16.77 -19.43
CA ASN A 532 -12.18 -17.38 -20.13
C ASN A 532 -12.68 -18.61 -19.36
N LEU A 533 -13.65 -18.42 -18.45
CA LEU A 533 -14.30 -19.48 -17.66
C LEU A 533 -15.67 -19.91 -18.23
N GLY A 534 -16.33 -19.01 -18.95
CA GLY A 534 -17.67 -19.23 -19.51
C GLY A 534 -17.75 -20.27 -20.63
N PRO A 535 -18.98 -20.60 -21.10
CA PRO A 535 -20.24 -19.93 -20.75
C PRO A 535 -20.83 -20.36 -19.41
N LYS A 536 -20.53 -21.57 -18.92
CA LYS A 536 -21.15 -22.14 -17.71
C LYS A 536 -20.65 -21.50 -16.41
N PHE A 537 -21.47 -21.51 -15.36
CA PHE A 537 -20.99 -21.17 -14.01
C PHE A 537 -20.08 -22.31 -13.48
N PRO A 538 -18.87 -22.03 -12.94
CA PRO A 538 -17.97 -23.09 -12.49
C PRO A 538 -18.52 -23.85 -11.26
N PRO A 539 -18.88 -25.14 -11.37
CA PRO A 539 -19.55 -25.85 -10.28
C PRO A 539 -18.61 -26.11 -9.08
N TRP A 540 -17.31 -26.26 -9.34
CA TRP A 540 -16.29 -26.52 -8.34
C TRP A 540 -16.12 -25.37 -7.31
N LEU A 541 -16.57 -24.15 -7.61
CA LEU A 541 -16.62 -23.07 -6.63
C LEU A 541 -17.50 -23.42 -5.42
N CYS A 542 -18.53 -24.27 -5.60
CA CYS A 542 -19.36 -24.77 -4.50
C CYS A 542 -18.60 -25.74 -3.56
N SER A 543 -17.37 -26.16 -3.89
CA SER A 543 -16.53 -26.99 -3.01
C SER A 543 -15.63 -26.17 -2.09
N GLN A 544 -15.53 -24.85 -2.28
CA GLN A 544 -14.58 -23.98 -1.57
C GLN A 544 -15.23 -23.35 -0.33
N ARG A 545 -15.05 -23.99 0.83
CA ARG A 545 -15.75 -23.67 2.10
C ARG A 545 -15.05 -22.62 2.98
N HIS A 546 -13.82 -22.26 2.65
CA HIS A 546 -13.03 -21.25 3.37
C HIS A 546 -12.77 -19.99 2.53
N LEU A 547 -13.39 -19.89 1.34
CA LEU A 547 -13.12 -18.83 0.37
C LEU A 547 -13.79 -17.53 0.78
N GLN A 548 -13.00 -16.57 1.26
CA GLN A 548 -13.44 -15.27 1.78
C GLN A 548 -13.45 -14.18 0.68
N SER A 549 -12.59 -14.30 -0.34
CA SER A 549 -12.51 -13.34 -1.43
C SER A 549 -12.58 -14.03 -2.78
N LEU A 550 -13.58 -13.68 -3.59
CA LEU A 550 -13.75 -14.19 -4.96
C LEU A 550 -13.86 -13.04 -5.96
N ASP A 551 -12.97 -13.04 -6.96
CA ASP A 551 -13.12 -12.26 -8.19
C ASP A 551 -13.12 -13.19 -9.43
N ILE A 552 -14.25 -13.23 -10.12
CA ILE A 552 -14.41 -13.83 -11.46
C ILE A 552 -15.08 -12.85 -12.43
N SER A 553 -14.72 -11.57 -12.32
CA SER A 553 -15.17 -10.53 -13.25
C SER A 553 -14.53 -10.63 -14.65
N ASP A 554 -15.23 -10.21 -15.70
CA ASP A 554 -14.75 -10.31 -17.09
C ASP A 554 -14.48 -11.77 -17.55
N THR A 555 -15.16 -12.77 -16.96
CA THR A 555 -14.88 -14.19 -17.24
C THR A 555 -15.79 -14.87 -18.28
N ARG A 556 -16.66 -14.07 -18.92
CA ARG A 556 -17.60 -14.47 -19.99
C ARG A 556 -18.64 -15.52 -19.58
N ILE A 557 -18.90 -15.66 -18.29
CA ILE A 557 -19.97 -16.55 -17.78
C ILE A 557 -21.32 -15.98 -18.23
N SER A 558 -22.19 -16.82 -18.79
CA SER A 558 -23.52 -16.47 -19.29
C SER A 558 -24.66 -17.33 -18.69
N ASP A 559 -24.32 -18.13 -17.68
CA ASP A 559 -25.19 -19.10 -17.01
C ASP A 559 -25.98 -18.47 -15.84
N VAL A 560 -26.82 -19.27 -15.19
CA VAL A 560 -27.44 -18.94 -13.89
C VAL A 560 -26.48 -19.30 -12.76
N VAL A 561 -26.25 -18.39 -11.81
CA VAL A 561 -25.55 -18.70 -10.55
C VAL A 561 -26.43 -19.64 -9.70
N PRO A 562 -25.95 -20.85 -9.34
CA PRO A 562 -26.78 -21.84 -8.66
C PRO A 562 -27.08 -21.46 -7.21
N LEU A 563 -28.24 -21.88 -6.70
CA LEU A 563 -28.67 -21.63 -5.32
C LEU A 563 -27.66 -22.13 -4.27
N SER A 564 -26.94 -23.22 -4.56
CA SER A 564 -25.87 -23.75 -3.72
C SER A 564 -24.72 -22.75 -3.53
N PHE A 565 -24.38 -21.97 -4.57
CA PHE A 565 -23.37 -20.91 -4.48
C PHE A 565 -23.91 -19.68 -3.75
N TRP A 566 -25.14 -19.26 -4.06
CA TRP A 566 -25.79 -18.15 -3.35
C TRP A 566 -25.87 -18.37 -1.84
N ASN A 567 -26.10 -19.60 -1.40
CA ASN A 567 -26.09 -19.98 0.02
C ASN A 567 -24.71 -19.80 0.70
N LEU A 568 -23.60 -19.72 -0.04
CA LEU A 568 -22.27 -19.42 0.51
C LEU A 568 -22.04 -17.91 0.75
N SER A 569 -22.96 -17.03 0.33
CA SER A 569 -22.74 -15.57 0.34
C SER A 569 -22.54 -14.91 1.72
N PHE A 570 -22.68 -15.66 2.82
CA PHE A 570 -22.34 -15.22 4.17
C PHE A 570 -20.85 -15.37 4.52
N GLN A 571 -20.09 -16.16 3.76
CA GLN A 571 -18.68 -16.46 4.05
C GLN A 571 -17.71 -15.45 3.38
N PHE A 572 -18.18 -14.67 2.40
CA PHE A 572 -17.34 -13.74 1.64
C PHE A 572 -17.18 -12.39 2.35
N THR A 573 -15.95 -11.90 2.44
CA THR A 573 -15.64 -10.48 2.60
C THR A 573 -15.83 -9.76 1.27
N ILE A 574 -15.38 -10.35 0.15
CA ILE A 574 -15.45 -9.76 -1.20
C ILE A 574 -16.05 -10.76 -2.19
N LEU A 575 -17.07 -10.32 -2.93
CA LEU A 575 -17.70 -11.07 -4.03
C LEU A 575 -17.81 -10.19 -5.27
N ASN A 576 -16.94 -10.42 -6.27
CA ASN A 576 -16.98 -9.76 -7.58
C ASN A 576 -17.32 -10.75 -8.70
N LEU A 577 -18.52 -10.60 -9.26
CA LEU A 577 -19.01 -11.32 -10.45
C LEU A 577 -19.26 -10.37 -11.64
N SER A 578 -18.77 -9.11 -11.55
CA SER A 578 -19.11 -8.05 -12.50
C SER A 578 -18.61 -8.32 -13.93
N HIS A 579 -19.10 -7.55 -14.91
CA HIS A 579 -18.62 -7.61 -16.30
C HIS A 579 -18.75 -9.02 -16.92
N ASN A 580 -19.88 -9.67 -16.69
CA ASN A 580 -20.21 -10.97 -17.25
C ASN A 580 -21.55 -10.89 -18.01
N LEU A 581 -22.06 -12.03 -18.46
CA LEU A 581 -23.36 -12.18 -19.13
C LEU A 581 -24.35 -12.95 -18.25
N ILE A 582 -24.08 -13.05 -16.94
CA ILE A 582 -24.81 -13.88 -15.99
C ILE A 582 -26.26 -13.42 -15.91
N HIS A 583 -27.20 -14.37 -16.00
CA HIS A 583 -28.62 -14.08 -16.01
C HIS A 583 -29.41 -14.84 -14.94
N GLY A 584 -30.52 -14.26 -14.48
CA GLY A 584 -31.39 -14.87 -13.47
C GLY A 584 -31.85 -13.88 -12.42
N GLU A 585 -32.58 -14.37 -11.42
CA GLU A 585 -32.93 -13.61 -10.21
C GLU A 585 -32.00 -14.02 -9.07
N ILE A 586 -31.77 -13.15 -8.08
CA ILE A 586 -30.95 -13.43 -6.91
C ILE A 586 -31.88 -13.90 -5.77
N PRO A 587 -31.87 -15.19 -5.36
CA PRO A 587 -32.95 -15.78 -4.57
C PRO A 587 -32.75 -15.72 -3.05
N VAL A 588 -31.64 -15.14 -2.55
CA VAL A 588 -31.25 -15.14 -1.13
C VAL A 588 -31.02 -13.73 -0.59
N ILE A 589 -30.85 -13.62 0.73
CA ILE A 589 -30.26 -12.43 1.37
C ILE A 589 -28.75 -12.45 1.09
N LEU A 590 -28.21 -11.41 0.46
CA LEU A 590 -26.76 -11.28 0.27
C LEU A 590 -26.10 -10.77 1.57
N SER A 591 -24.99 -11.39 1.96
CA SER A 591 -24.40 -11.21 3.31
C SER A 591 -22.87 -11.03 3.33
N ALA A 592 -22.30 -10.49 2.24
CA ALA A 592 -20.87 -10.20 2.10
C ALA A 592 -20.55 -8.72 2.33
N SER A 593 -19.35 -8.39 2.82
CA SER A 593 -18.96 -7.00 3.13
C SER A 593 -18.88 -6.12 1.87
N MET A 594 -18.42 -6.67 0.74
CA MET A 594 -18.29 -5.97 -0.54
C MET A 594 -18.86 -6.82 -1.67
N ILE A 595 -19.81 -6.28 -2.43
CA ILE A 595 -20.57 -7.00 -3.46
C ILE A 595 -20.55 -6.20 -4.77
N TYR A 596 -20.00 -6.81 -5.82
CA TYR A 596 -19.91 -6.24 -7.18
C TYR A 596 -20.54 -7.21 -8.18
N LEU A 597 -21.77 -6.91 -8.60
CA LEU A 597 -22.53 -7.71 -9.59
C LEU A 597 -22.87 -6.90 -10.86
N SER A 598 -22.22 -5.75 -11.03
CA SER A 598 -22.49 -4.81 -12.12
C SER A 598 -22.12 -5.35 -13.51
N SER A 599 -22.66 -4.73 -14.57
CA SER A 599 -22.42 -5.12 -15.97
C SER A 599 -22.75 -6.60 -16.21
N ASN A 600 -24.03 -6.94 -16.08
CA ASN A 600 -24.56 -8.31 -16.15
C ASN A 600 -26.02 -8.34 -16.68
N HIS A 601 -26.67 -9.50 -16.62
CA HIS A 601 -28.06 -9.72 -17.07
C HIS A 601 -28.98 -10.21 -15.94
N PHE A 602 -28.68 -9.85 -14.68
CA PHE A 602 -29.56 -10.11 -13.55
C PHE A 602 -30.89 -9.35 -13.69
N LYS A 603 -31.99 -9.98 -13.25
CA LYS A 603 -33.37 -9.50 -13.40
C LYS A 603 -34.20 -9.77 -12.14
N GLY A 604 -35.47 -9.37 -12.18
CA GLY A 604 -36.40 -9.53 -11.05
C GLY A 604 -36.43 -8.30 -10.14
N PRO A 605 -36.85 -8.42 -8.87
CA PRO A 605 -36.64 -7.38 -7.85
C PRO A 605 -35.15 -7.31 -7.44
N LEU A 606 -34.80 -6.29 -6.65
CA LEU A 606 -33.52 -6.27 -5.93
C LEU A 606 -33.48 -7.39 -4.87
N PRO A 607 -32.31 -7.95 -4.55
CA PRO A 607 -32.16 -8.87 -3.42
C PRO A 607 -32.29 -8.14 -2.08
N CYS A 608 -32.69 -8.87 -1.05
CA CYS A 608 -32.50 -8.42 0.33
C CYS A 608 -31.01 -8.48 0.70
N ILE A 609 -30.60 -7.64 1.64
CA ILE A 609 -29.22 -7.51 2.10
C ILE A 609 -29.11 -7.63 3.61
N SER A 610 -27.99 -8.17 4.07
CA SER A 610 -27.59 -8.19 5.47
C SER A 610 -27.12 -6.81 5.95
N SER A 611 -26.98 -6.63 7.27
CA SER A 611 -26.53 -5.38 7.88
C SER A 611 -25.01 -5.19 7.89
N ASN A 612 -24.23 -6.19 7.47
CA ASN A 612 -22.75 -6.13 7.37
C ASN A 612 -22.23 -5.69 5.99
N VAL A 613 -23.11 -5.43 5.02
CA VAL A 613 -22.71 -4.94 3.70
C VAL A 613 -22.21 -3.49 3.83
N PHE A 614 -21.08 -3.19 3.20
CA PHE A 614 -20.42 -1.87 3.19
C PHE A 614 -20.39 -1.25 1.78
N MET A 615 -20.06 -2.07 0.78
CA MET A 615 -20.01 -1.70 -0.64
C MET A 615 -21.00 -2.57 -1.42
N LEU A 616 -21.91 -1.94 -2.20
CA LEU A 616 -22.85 -2.65 -3.06
C LEU A 616 -22.98 -1.97 -4.43
N ASP A 617 -22.56 -2.68 -5.47
CA ASP A 617 -22.79 -2.31 -6.87
C ASP A 617 -23.59 -3.38 -7.62
N LEU A 618 -24.80 -3.00 -8.03
CA LEU A 618 -25.74 -3.79 -8.85
C LEU A 618 -26.07 -3.08 -10.17
N SER A 619 -25.23 -2.12 -10.59
CA SER A 619 -25.49 -1.30 -11.78
C SER A 619 -25.39 -2.06 -13.10
N GLU A 620 -25.91 -1.48 -14.19
CA GLU A 620 -25.83 -2.05 -15.55
C GLU A 620 -26.41 -3.47 -15.63
N ASN A 621 -27.66 -3.60 -15.18
CA ASN A 621 -28.41 -4.84 -15.06
C ASN A 621 -29.90 -4.62 -15.45
N SER A 622 -30.73 -5.66 -15.31
CA SER A 622 -32.18 -5.62 -15.59
C SER A 622 -33.04 -5.71 -14.31
N PHE A 623 -32.54 -5.27 -13.16
CA PHE A 623 -33.34 -5.22 -11.92
C PHE A 623 -34.49 -4.23 -12.06
N SER A 624 -35.65 -4.57 -11.51
CA SER A 624 -36.95 -3.97 -11.82
C SER A 624 -37.87 -3.87 -10.59
N ARG A 625 -39.15 -3.53 -10.81
CA ARG A 625 -40.16 -3.25 -9.77
C ARG A 625 -39.77 -2.04 -8.91
N SER A 626 -40.27 -1.95 -7.67
CA SER A 626 -40.06 -0.81 -6.77
C SER A 626 -39.00 -1.07 -5.72
N ILE A 627 -38.13 -0.08 -5.51
CA ILE A 627 -37.07 -0.07 -4.48
C ILE A 627 -37.60 0.04 -3.04
N SER A 628 -38.92 0.24 -2.82
CA SER A 628 -39.46 0.44 -1.48
C SER A 628 -39.16 -0.70 -0.50
N HIS A 629 -39.19 -1.95 -0.98
CA HIS A 629 -38.87 -3.13 -0.16
C HIS A 629 -37.41 -3.16 0.30
N PHE A 630 -36.48 -2.63 -0.52
CA PHE A 630 -35.05 -2.60 -0.25
C PHE A 630 -34.69 -1.54 0.80
N PHE A 631 -35.05 -0.27 0.56
CA PHE A 631 -34.73 0.82 1.50
C PHE A 631 -35.48 0.71 2.83
N CYS A 632 -36.65 0.08 2.86
CA CYS A 632 -37.43 -0.15 4.08
C CYS A 632 -37.24 -1.56 4.68
N PHE A 633 -36.23 -2.34 4.25
CA PHE A 633 -35.97 -3.66 4.83
C PHE A 633 -35.41 -3.55 6.25
N ARG A 634 -36.21 -3.98 7.24
CA ARG A 634 -35.90 -3.90 8.68
C ARG A 634 -35.50 -2.48 9.09
N VAL A 635 -36.46 -1.55 9.03
CA VAL A 635 -36.30 -0.11 9.33
C VAL A 635 -35.67 0.19 10.71
N ASN A 636 -35.73 -0.73 11.67
CA ASN A 636 -35.18 -0.53 13.01
C ASN A 636 -33.69 -0.93 13.14
N GLU A 637 -33.05 -1.37 12.06
CA GLU A 637 -31.62 -1.72 12.03
C GLU A 637 -30.79 -0.63 11.33
N HIS A 638 -29.62 -0.32 11.87
CA HIS A 638 -28.61 0.48 11.17
C HIS A 638 -28.05 -0.29 9.95
N LYS A 639 -27.72 0.43 8.87
CA LYS A 639 -27.13 -0.16 7.66
C LYS A 639 -25.76 0.47 7.40
N THR A 640 -24.71 -0.35 7.40
CA THR A 640 -23.30 0.08 7.25
C THR A 640 -22.88 0.38 5.81
N ILE A 641 -23.83 0.51 4.87
CA ILE A 641 -23.51 0.74 3.46
C ILE A 641 -23.03 2.17 3.27
N VAL A 642 -21.76 2.30 2.88
CA VAL A 642 -21.09 3.56 2.54
C VAL A 642 -21.24 3.88 1.05
N HIS A 643 -21.32 2.86 0.18
CA HIS A 643 -21.47 3.04 -1.26
C HIS A 643 -22.60 2.16 -1.80
N LEU A 644 -23.61 2.80 -2.42
CA LEU A 644 -24.72 2.13 -3.07
C LEU A 644 -24.84 2.58 -4.54
N ASN A 645 -24.52 1.69 -5.47
CA ASN A 645 -24.70 1.89 -6.91
C ASN A 645 -25.77 0.94 -7.47
N LEU A 646 -26.90 1.51 -7.90
CA LEU A 646 -28.01 0.83 -8.57
C LEU A 646 -28.29 1.45 -9.95
N GLY A 647 -27.31 2.16 -10.51
CA GLY A 647 -27.46 2.90 -11.77
C GLY A 647 -27.74 2.00 -12.98
N LYS A 648 -28.27 2.57 -14.07
CA LYS A 648 -28.49 1.87 -15.35
C LYS A 648 -29.27 0.56 -15.18
N ASN A 649 -30.49 0.65 -14.65
CA ASN A 649 -31.39 -0.47 -14.37
C ASN A 649 -32.85 -0.13 -14.76
N LEU A 650 -33.79 -1.04 -14.49
CA LEU A 650 -35.23 -0.89 -14.79
C LEU A 650 -36.08 -0.59 -13.54
N LEU A 651 -35.46 -0.10 -12.45
CA LEU A 651 -36.11 0.18 -11.17
C LEU A 651 -37.09 1.36 -11.30
N SER A 652 -38.20 1.31 -10.56
CA SER A 652 -39.37 2.18 -10.80
C SER A 652 -40.14 2.53 -9.54
N GLY A 653 -41.21 3.32 -9.68
CA GLY A 653 -42.01 3.81 -8.56
C GLY A 653 -41.41 5.06 -7.91
N ILE A 654 -41.54 5.20 -6.59
CA ILE A 654 -41.11 6.38 -5.82
C ILE A 654 -40.11 5.92 -4.75
N ILE A 655 -39.06 6.70 -4.47
CA ILE A 655 -38.14 6.41 -3.36
C ILE A 655 -38.88 6.66 -2.02
N PRO A 656 -38.91 5.70 -1.08
CA PRO A 656 -39.62 5.86 0.19
C PRO A 656 -38.89 6.79 1.16
N ASN A 657 -39.61 7.29 2.18
CA ASN A 657 -39.03 8.04 3.31
C ASN A 657 -38.30 7.12 4.34
N CYS A 658 -37.56 6.11 3.90
CA CYS A 658 -36.88 5.12 4.75
C CYS A 658 -35.35 5.32 4.89
N LEU A 659 -34.79 6.37 4.27
CA LEU A 659 -33.33 6.58 4.20
C LEU A 659 -32.67 7.00 5.53
N MET A 660 -33.43 7.27 6.59
CA MET A 660 -32.93 7.79 7.86
C MET A 660 -32.09 6.81 8.73
N ASN A 661 -31.92 5.57 8.25
CA ASN A 661 -31.12 4.52 8.91
C ASN A 661 -29.90 4.09 8.07
N TRP A 662 -29.63 4.82 6.99
CA TRP A 662 -28.54 4.59 6.03
C TRP A 662 -27.46 5.68 6.19
N ASN A 663 -27.20 6.10 7.42
CA ASN A 663 -26.51 7.37 7.71
C ASN A 663 -25.04 7.38 7.30
N ASP A 664 -24.43 6.18 7.14
CA ASP A 664 -23.07 5.98 6.66
C ASP A 664 -22.91 6.22 5.14
N LEU A 665 -24.00 6.37 4.37
CA LEU A 665 -23.93 6.55 2.91
C LEU A 665 -23.12 7.79 2.50
N VAL A 666 -21.99 7.54 1.85
CA VAL A 666 -21.11 8.53 1.22
C VAL A 666 -21.40 8.64 -0.28
N VAL A 667 -21.77 7.54 -0.95
CA VAL A 667 -22.13 7.53 -2.38
C VAL A 667 -23.50 6.87 -2.59
N LEU A 668 -24.40 7.59 -3.28
CA LEU A 668 -25.70 7.09 -3.70
C LEU A 668 -25.92 7.35 -5.21
N ASN A 669 -25.88 6.28 -6.02
CA ASN A 669 -26.17 6.32 -7.44
C ASN A 669 -27.44 5.53 -7.79
N LEU A 670 -28.48 6.24 -8.20
CA LEU A 670 -29.77 5.72 -8.70
C LEU A 670 -30.03 6.18 -10.15
N GLY A 671 -28.97 6.62 -10.86
CA GLY A 671 -29.04 7.21 -12.19
C GLY A 671 -29.51 6.23 -13.28
N ASN A 672 -30.03 6.74 -14.39
CA ASN A 672 -30.51 5.97 -15.54
C ASN A 672 -31.46 4.83 -15.14
N ASN A 673 -32.61 5.19 -14.60
CA ASN A 673 -33.66 4.28 -14.11
C ASN A 673 -35.06 4.85 -14.47
N ASN A 674 -36.12 4.21 -13.97
CA ASN A 674 -37.52 4.56 -14.22
C ASN A 674 -38.22 5.11 -12.95
N PHE A 675 -37.47 5.72 -12.02
CA PHE A 675 -38.02 6.31 -10.80
C PHE A 675 -38.81 7.60 -11.07
N SER A 676 -39.74 7.91 -10.16
CA SER A 676 -40.76 8.95 -10.32
C SER A 676 -41.15 9.58 -8.96
N GLY A 677 -42.08 10.53 -8.97
CA GLY A 677 -42.45 11.31 -7.77
C GLY A 677 -41.40 12.37 -7.45
N SER A 678 -41.30 12.77 -6.18
CA SER A 678 -40.30 13.72 -5.67
C SER A 678 -39.24 13.04 -4.83
N ILE A 679 -38.08 13.68 -4.64
CA ILE A 679 -37.05 13.20 -3.70
C ILE A 679 -37.64 13.20 -2.26
N PRO A 680 -37.52 12.10 -1.50
CA PRO A 680 -38.04 11.99 -0.13
C PRO A 680 -37.30 12.89 0.84
N ALA A 681 -37.99 13.37 1.88
CA ALA A 681 -37.41 14.27 2.87
C ALA A 681 -36.26 13.61 3.65
N SER A 682 -36.36 12.29 3.90
CA SER A 682 -35.35 11.48 4.60
C SER A 682 -34.00 11.39 3.89
N MET A 683 -33.89 11.80 2.61
CA MET A 683 -32.58 11.88 1.94
C MET A 683 -31.68 12.95 2.59
N GLY A 684 -32.27 13.94 3.25
CA GLY A 684 -31.55 14.92 4.09
C GLY A 684 -31.16 14.43 5.48
N SER A 685 -31.27 13.12 5.77
CA SER A 685 -30.64 12.46 6.92
C SER A 685 -29.22 11.95 6.59
N LEU A 686 -28.87 11.85 5.30
CA LEU A 686 -27.59 11.32 4.83
C LEU A 686 -26.47 12.38 4.98
N THR A 687 -26.07 12.67 6.21
CA THR A 687 -25.12 13.75 6.53
C THR A 687 -23.67 13.45 6.11
N TYR A 688 -23.35 12.19 5.83
CA TYR A 688 -22.06 11.76 5.30
C TYR A 688 -21.99 11.76 3.76
N LEU A 689 -23.10 12.05 3.07
CA LEU A 689 -23.20 11.95 1.62
C LEU A 689 -22.30 12.95 0.88
N ILE A 690 -21.37 12.42 0.08
CA ILE A 690 -20.42 13.17 -0.76
C ILE A 690 -20.88 13.18 -2.23
N SER A 691 -21.47 12.09 -2.73
CA SER A 691 -21.87 11.98 -4.15
C SER A 691 -23.30 11.47 -4.32
N LEU A 692 -24.13 12.26 -5.01
CA LEU A 692 -25.54 11.96 -5.27
C LEU A 692 -25.85 11.99 -6.77
N HIS A 693 -26.29 10.85 -7.32
CA HIS A 693 -26.66 10.73 -8.73
C HIS A 693 -28.10 10.20 -8.86
N LEU A 694 -28.99 11.04 -9.39
CA LEU A 694 -30.42 10.74 -9.64
C LEU A 694 -30.79 11.01 -11.11
N ASN A 695 -29.80 11.19 -11.98
CA ASN A 695 -29.96 11.60 -13.36
C ASN A 695 -30.70 10.55 -14.23
N LYS A 696 -31.18 10.95 -15.41
CA LYS A 696 -31.88 10.07 -16.38
C LYS A 696 -33.00 9.27 -15.73
N ASN A 697 -33.98 9.97 -15.18
CA ASN A 697 -35.12 9.40 -14.46
C ASN A 697 -36.40 10.22 -14.76
N LYS A 698 -37.49 9.95 -14.04
CA LYS A 698 -38.77 10.68 -14.17
C LYS A 698 -39.14 11.42 -12.88
N PHE A 699 -38.14 11.78 -12.05
CA PHE A 699 -38.34 12.59 -10.84
C PHE A 699 -38.89 13.97 -11.17
N SER A 700 -39.65 14.54 -10.25
CA SER A 700 -40.50 15.71 -10.45
C SER A 700 -40.70 16.52 -9.17
N GLY A 701 -41.30 17.70 -9.27
CA GLY A 701 -41.42 18.63 -8.15
C GLY A 701 -40.14 19.40 -7.90
N LYS A 702 -39.96 19.92 -6.68
CA LYS A 702 -38.81 20.76 -6.29
C LYS A 702 -37.71 19.91 -5.65
N LEU A 703 -36.45 20.37 -5.72
CA LEU A 703 -35.39 19.85 -4.86
C LEU A 703 -35.75 20.15 -3.39
N PRO A 704 -35.81 19.14 -2.49
CA PRO A 704 -36.28 19.32 -1.13
C PRO A 704 -35.27 20.09 -0.27
N SER A 705 -35.78 20.92 0.65
CA SER A 705 -34.97 21.74 1.55
C SER A 705 -34.24 20.95 2.65
N SER A 706 -34.45 19.63 2.75
CA SER A 706 -33.70 18.77 3.68
C SER A 706 -32.30 18.42 3.17
N LEU A 707 -32.06 18.43 1.86
CA LEU A 707 -30.72 18.20 1.27
C LEU A 707 -29.68 19.26 1.69
N LYS A 708 -30.11 20.40 2.23
CA LYS A 708 -29.22 21.41 2.85
C LYS A 708 -28.36 20.84 4.00
N ASN A 709 -28.79 19.71 4.59
CA ASN A 709 -28.12 19.03 5.71
C ASN A 709 -26.94 18.15 5.23
N CYS A 710 -26.88 17.82 3.94
CA CYS A 710 -25.81 17.03 3.33
C CYS A 710 -24.62 17.96 2.99
N GLU A 711 -24.04 18.57 4.02
CA GLU A 711 -23.04 19.64 3.88
C GLU A 711 -21.72 19.16 3.24
N LYS A 712 -21.44 17.84 3.27
CA LYS A 712 -20.27 17.20 2.63
C LYS A 712 -20.40 16.97 1.12
N LEU A 713 -21.52 17.34 0.48
CA LEU A 713 -21.75 17.07 -0.94
C LEU A 713 -20.70 17.73 -1.85
N VAL A 714 -19.97 16.89 -2.59
CA VAL A 714 -19.02 17.23 -3.65
C VAL A 714 -19.67 17.13 -5.03
N THR A 715 -20.61 16.19 -5.22
CA THR A 715 -21.28 15.97 -6.51
C THR A 715 -22.80 15.85 -6.36
N ILE A 716 -23.53 16.61 -7.18
CA ILE A 716 -24.97 16.51 -7.37
C ILE A 716 -25.26 16.41 -8.87
N ASP A 717 -25.64 15.23 -9.36
CA ASP A 717 -26.18 15.05 -10.72
C ASP A 717 -27.66 14.62 -10.67
N VAL A 718 -28.55 15.53 -11.09
CA VAL A 718 -30.00 15.31 -11.20
C VAL A 718 -30.51 15.57 -12.62
N ALA A 719 -29.62 15.53 -13.62
CA ALA A 719 -29.93 15.86 -15.00
C ALA A 719 -30.96 14.91 -15.64
N GLU A 720 -31.55 15.32 -16.77
CA GLU A 720 -32.47 14.49 -17.58
C GLU A 720 -33.63 13.94 -16.73
N ASN A 721 -34.39 14.88 -16.14
CA ASN A 721 -35.50 14.64 -15.21
C ASN A 721 -36.63 15.66 -15.46
N ARG A 722 -37.60 15.76 -14.54
CA ARG A 722 -38.76 16.68 -14.60
C ARG A 722 -38.81 17.62 -13.37
N PHE A 723 -37.68 17.90 -12.74
CA PHE A 723 -37.61 18.84 -11.61
C PHE A 723 -38.01 20.25 -12.04
N ALA A 724 -38.72 20.96 -11.18
CA ALA A 724 -39.30 22.27 -11.44
C ALA A 724 -39.20 23.18 -10.21
N GLY A 725 -39.51 24.46 -10.37
CA GLY A 725 -39.25 25.49 -9.35
C GLY A 725 -37.93 26.22 -9.61
N ASN A 726 -37.54 27.07 -8.66
CA ASN A 726 -36.27 27.79 -8.72
C ASN A 726 -35.12 26.89 -8.24
N ILE A 727 -33.91 27.12 -8.74
CA ILE A 727 -32.69 26.54 -8.16
C ILE A 727 -32.57 27.05 -6.70
N PRO A 728 -32.42 26.18 -5.69
CA PRO A 728 -32.36 26.62 -4.30
C PRO A 728 -31.06 27.36 -3.96
N SER A 729 -31.16 28.51 -3.30
CA SER A 729 -30.02 29.29 -2.82
C SER A 729 -29.20 28.59 -1.72
N TRP A 730 -29.78 27.59 -1.03
CA TRP A 730 -29.07 26.84 0.02
C TRP A 730 -27.88 26.05 -0.52
N ILE A 731 -27.86 25.67 -1.81
CA ILE A 731 -26.75 24.92 -2.42
C ILE A 731 -25.44 25.69 -2.23
N GLY A 732 -25.42 26.97 -2.60
CA GLY A 732 -24.25 27.86 -2.44
C GLY A 732 -23.92 28.26 -1.00
N HIS A 733 -24.80 27.97 -0.04
CA HIS A 733 -24.63 28.33 1.37
C HIS A 733 -24.40 27.12 2.30
N ARG A 734 -24.35 25.89 1.76
CA ARG A 734 -24.22 24.65 2.54
C ARG A 734 -23.32 23.60 1.93
N CYS A 735 -23.36 23.42 0.61
CA CYS A 735 -22.50 22.46 -0.08
C CYS A 735 -21.20 23.15 -0.50
N THR A 736 -20.45 23.75 0.42
CA THR A 736 -19.26 24.57 0.08
C THR A 736 -18.15 23.78 -0.61
N SER A 737 -18.11 22.46 -0.39
CA SER A 737 -17.21 21.51 -1.05
C SER A 737 -17.66 21.07 -2.47
N LEU A 738 -18.78 21.58 -2.99
CA LEU A 738 -19.36 21.11 -4.26
C LEU A 738 -18.45 21.42 -5.45
N MET A 739 -17.97 20.35 -6.11
CA MET A 739 -17.16 20.38 -7.33
C MET A 739 -18.02 20.20 -8.59
N ILE A 740 -19.11 19.43 -8.51
CA ILE A 740 -19.95 19.07 -9.66
C ILE A 740 -21.43 19.37 -9.36
N LEU A 741 -22.04 20.25 -10.16
CA LEU A 741 -23.49 20.53 -10.13
C LEU A 741 -24.09 20.39 -11.52
N ASN A 742 -24.84 19.31 -11.75
CA ASN A 742 -25.51 19.03 -13.01
C ASN A 742 -27.04 19.02 -12.84
N LEU A 743 -27.69 20.07 -13.34
CA LEU A 743 -29.14 20.27 -13.34
C LEU A 743 -29.74 20.20 -14.77
N ARG A 744 -28.94 19.79 -15.78
CA ARG A 744 -29.30 19.80 -17.20
C ARG A 744 -30.62 19.11 -17.52
N SER A 745 -31.33 19.56 -18.56
CA SER A 745 -32.53 18.89 -19.11
C SER A 745 -33.61 18.64 -18.04
N ASN A 746 -34.11 19.74 -17.48
CA ASN A 746 -35.15 19.77 -16.45
C ASN A 746 -36.12 20.95 -16.72
N TYR A 747 -36.99 21.27 -15.76
CA TYR A 747 -37.93 22.40 -15.83
C TYR A 747 -37.64 23.49 -14.77
N PHE A 748 -36.38 23.61 -14.30
CA PHE A 748 -35.99 24.69 -13.39
C PHE A 748 -36.20 26.05 -14.04
N HIS A 749 -36.73 27.02 -13.28
CA HIS A 749 -37.15 28.32 -13.78
C HIS A 749 -36.77 29.46 -12.83
N GLY A 750 -36.99 30.70 -13.25
CA GLY A 750 -36.56 31.88 -12.48
C GLY A 750 -35.06 32.11 -12.60
N HIS A 751 -34.50 32.90 -11.68
CA HIS A 751 -33.13 33.38 -11.75
C HIS A 751 -32.10 32.34 -11.27
N ILE A 752 -30.90 32.38 -11.84
CA ILE A 752 -29.72 31.70 -11.29
C ILE A 752 -29.36 32.39 -9.95
N PRO A 753 -29.33 31.68 -8.81
CA PRO A 753 -29.01 32.28 -7.52
C PRO A 753 -27.58 32.85 -7.50
N LYS A 754 -27.41 34.08 -7.01
CA LYS A 754 -26.09 34.69 -6.80
C LYS A 754 -25.27 33.92 -5.76
N GLU A 755 -25.96 33.18 -4.89
CA GLU A 755 -25.41 32.39 -3.80
C GLU A 755 -24.54 31.25 -4.33
N LEU A 756 -24.80 30.72 -5.54
CA LEU A 756 -23.93 29.72 -6.18
C LEU A 756 -22.50 30.23 -6.37
N CYS A 757 -22.29 31.55 -6.50
CA CYS A 757 -20.95 32.15 -6.63
C CYS A 757 -20.06 32.02 -5.37
N ALA A 758 -20.55 31.43 -4.27
CA ALA A 758 -19.76 31.09 -3.09
C ALA A 758 -19.12 29.69 -3.15
N LEU A 759 -19.46 28.89 -4.18
CA LEU A 759 -18.90 27.54 -4.39
C LEU A 759 -17.48 27.63 -5.00
N ALA A 760 -16.50 27.98 -4.18
CA ALA A 760 -15.11 28.20 -4.63
C ALA A 760 -14.48 26.96 -5.30
N SER A 761 -14.88 25.76 -4.87
CA SER A 761 -14.41 24.45 -5.36
C SER A 761 -15.09 23.96 -6.64
N LEU A 762 -16.09 24.69 -7.16
CA LEU A 762 -16.90 24.23 -8.30
C LEU A 762 -16.05 24.15 -9.59
N GLN A 763 -16.10 23.01 -10.28
CA GLN A 763 -15.35 22.71 -11.51
C GLN A 763 -16.28 22.40 -12.70
N ILE A 764 -17.47 21.83 -12.43
CA ILE A 764 -18.48 21.50 -13.43
C ILE A 764 -19.83 22.10 -13.02
N LEU A 765 -20.40 22.93 -13.90
CA LEU A 765 -21.73 23.50 -13.75
C LEU A 765 -22.52 23.41 -15.07
N ASP A 766 -23.46 22.48 -15.15
CA ASP A 766 -24.37 22.35 -16.29
C ASP A 766 -25.81 22.65 -15.86
N LEU A 767 -26.33 23.77 -16.36
CA LEU A 767 -27.71 24.25 -16.16
C LEU A 767 -28.51 24.23 -17.47
N SER A 768 -27.97 23.62 -18.53
CA SER A 768 -28.54 23.71 -19.88
C SER A 768 -29.90 23.02 -20.03
N HIS A 769 -30.64 23.37 -21.08
CA HIS A 769 -31.97 22.79 -21.37
C HIS A 769 -32.93 22.91 -20.18
N ASN A 770 -33.13 24.13 -19.69
CA ASN A 770 -34.05 24.46 -18.59
C ASN A 770 -34.92 25.68 -18.97
N LYS A 771 -35.66 26.23 -18.00
CA LYS A 771 -36.55 27.40 -18.16
C LYS A 771 -36.04 28.62 -17.36
N LEU A 772 -34.74 28.68 -17.08
CA LEU A 772 -34.12 29.76 -16.29
C LEU A 772 -34.22 31.09 -17.03
N SER A 773 -34.33 32.19 -16.29
CA SER A 773 -34.70 33.51 -16.80
C SER A 773 -33.94 34.65 -16.11
N GLY A 774 -33.80 35.78 -16.79
CA GLY A 774 -33.06 36.93 -16.27
C GLY A 774 -31.55 36.82 -16.55
N SER A 775 -30.74 37.61 -15.85
CA SER A 775 -29.31 37.76 -16.16
C SER A 775 -28.41 36.73 -15.47
N ILE A 776 -27.27 36.44 -16.11
CA ILE A 776 -26.16 35.67 -15.50
C ILE A 776 -25.57 36.52 -14.35
N PRO A 777 -25.39 35.96 -13.13
CA PRO A 777 -24.81 36.70 -12.01
C PRO A 777 -23.40 37.22 -12.32
N ARG A 778 -23.13 38.50 -12.03
CA ARG A 778 -21.80 39.13 -12.23
C ARG A 778 -20.68 38.49 -11.40
N CYS A 779 -21.03 37.67 -10.41
CA CYS A 779 -20.12 36.97 -9.53
C CYS A 779 -19.64 35.60 -10.07
N VAL A 780 -20.10 35.16 -11.25
CA VAL A 780 -19.64 33.89 -11.88
C VAL A 780 -18.12 33.85 -12.11
N LYS A 781 -17.47 35.02 -12.19
CA LYS A 781 -16.00 35.14 -12.19
C LYS A 781 -15.30 34.66 -10.89
N ASN A 782 -16.06 34.35 -9.83
CA ASN A 782 -15.53 33.89 -8.54
C ASN A 782 -15.34 32.36 -8.47
N PHE A 783 -15.68 31.61 -9.53
CA PHE A 783 -15.42 30.16 -9.61
C PHE A 783 -13.92 29.90 -9.87
N SER A 784 -13.09 30.14 -8.85
CA SER A 784 -11.63 30.05 -8.94
C SER A 784 -11.14 28.66 -9.38
N ALA A 785 -11.81 27.59 -8.93
CA ALA A 785 -11.48 26.22 -9.37
C ALA A 785 -11.76 25.98 -10.87
N MET A 786 -12.71 26.68 -11.50
CA MET A 786 -12.92 26.64 -12.96
C MET A 786 -11.83 27.37 -13.76
N ALA A 787 -10.84 27.99 -13.10
CA ALA A 787 -9.72 28.67 -13.76
C ALA A 787 -8.40 27.88 -13.68
N THR A 788 -8.36 26.77 -12.94
CA THR A 788 -7.15 25.97 -12.72
C THR A 788 -7.16 24.70 -13.57
N ASN A 789 -6.24 24.59 -14.53
CA ASN A 789 -6.13 23.39 -15.39
C ASN A 789 -5.43 22.20 -14.70
N ASN A 790 -4.77 22.42 -13.56
CA ASN A 790 -4.16 21.35 -12.77
C ASN A 790 -5.17 20.78 -11.77
N ILE A 791 -5.84 19.70 -12.16
CA ILE A 791 -6.38 18.75 -11.19
C ILE A 791 -5.31 17.69 -10.98
N SER A 792 -4.57 17.83 -9.89
CA SER A 792 -3.85 16.68 -9.34
C SER A 792 -4.89 15.67 -8.85
N ASN A 793 -4.71 14.40 -9.20
CA ASN A 793 -5.52 13.31 -8.61
C ASN A 793 -5.43 13.33 -7.07
N ASP A 794 -4.37 13.92 -6.53
CA ASP A 794 -4.08 14.02 -5.10
C ASP A 794 -5.18 14.71 -4.29
N HIS A 795 -5.96 15.64 -4.87
CA HIS A 795 -7.13 16.22 -4.17
C HIS A 795 -8.40 15.36 -4.20
N LEU A 796 -8.51 14.41 -5.14
CA LEU A 796 -9.49 13.32 -5.03
C LEU A 796 -8.95 12.20 -4.11
N ASN A 797 -7.62 12.08 -3.99
CA ASN A 797 -6.97 11.09 -3.13
C ASN A 797 -6.84 11.53 -1.67
N SER A 798 -6.87 12.83 -1.34
CA SER A 798 -6.66 13.34 0.03
C SER A 798 -7.77 12.94 1.01
N ASN A 799 -8.92 12.45 0.51
CA ASN A 799 -9.96 11.84 1.32
C ASN A 799 -9.81 10.32 1.51
N ARG A 800 -8.86 9.65 0.84
CA ARG A 800 -8.58 8.21 1.02
C ARG A 800 -8.00 7.91 2.42
N SER A 801 -7.32 8.88 3.03
CA SER A 801 -6.68 8.75 4.35
C SER A 801 -7.66 8.50 5.50
N PHE A 802 -8.95 8.82 5.33
CA PHE A 802 -9.99 8.54 6.33
C PHE A 802 -10.52 7.09 6.30
N LEU A 803 -10.07 6.25 5.36
CA LEU A 803 -10.39 4.81 5.28
C LEU A 803 -9.17 3.96 5.67
N HIS A 804 -8.82 3.96 6.96
CA HIS A 804 -7.56 3.39 7.44
C HIS A 804 -7.70 1.98 8.07
N LYS A 805 -7.57 0.93 7.25
CA LYS A 805 -6.84 -0.34 7.54
C LYS A 805 -7.13 -1.43 6.48
N GLY A 806 -6.23 -1.57 5.51
CA GLY A 806 -6.19 -2.71 4.58
C GLY A 806 -7.29 -2.76 3.52
N TYR A 807 -7.01 -3.43 2.40
CA TYR A 807 -7.95 -3.80 1.34
C TYR A 807 -8.85 -2.69 0.78
N ILE A 808 -8.32 -1.92 -0.18
CA ILE A 808 -8.92 -1.63 -1.50
C ILE A 808 -7.88 -0.83 -2.29
N GLU A 809 -7.41 -1.37 -3.41
CA GLU A 809 -6.83 -0.53 -4.46
C GLU A 809 -7.97 0.15 -5.24
N THR A 810 -7.75 1.40 -5.63
CA THR A 810 -8.57 2.12 -6.64
C THR A 810 -10.10 2.04 -6.49
N LEU A 811 -10.65 2.82 -5.54
CA LEU A 811 -11.96 3.45 -5.76
C LEU A 811 -11.79 4.72 -6.62
N PRO A 812 -12.11 4.71 -7.93
CA PRO A 812 -12.24 5.95 -8.68
C PRO A 812 -13.49 6.70 -8.21
N LEU A 813 -13.36 8.01 -7.98
CA LEU A 813 -14.51 8.91 -8.15
C LEU A 813 -14.74 9.03 -9.66
N GLU A 814 -15.47 8.08 -10.24
CA GLU A 814 -15.81 8.13 -11.66
C GLU A 814 -16.62 9.40 -11.95
N ILE A 815 -16.13 10.20 -12.90
CA ILE A 815 -16.93 11.25 -13.51
C ILE A 815 -18.09 10.52 -14.22
N PRO A 816 -19.37 10.81 -13.89
CA PRO A 816 -20.51 10.04 -14.38
C PRO A 816 -20.48 9.79 -15.89
N SER A 817 -20.95 8.64 -16.36
CA SER A 817 -21.01 8.34 -17.81
C SER A 817 -21.99 9.22 -18.62
N SER A 818 -22.75 10.11 -17.96
CA SER A 818 -23.43 11.27 -18.56
C SER A 818 -22.47 12.39 -19.01
N MET A 819 -21.23 12.36 -18.52
CA MET A 819 -20.17 13.37 -18.67
C MET A 819 -18.91 12.82 -19.36
N SER A 820 -18.91 11.58 -19.84
CA SER A 820 -17.77 11.01 -20.59
C SER A 820 -17.51 11.70 -21.94
N SER A 821 -18.38 12.63 -22.35
CA SER A 821 -18.19 13.55 -23.47
C SER A 821 -17.49 14.86 -23.10
N LEU A 822 -17.14 15.09 -21.82
CA LEU A 822 -16.39 16.26 -21.39
C LEU A 822 -14.90 16.05 -21.65
N THR A 823 -14.38 16.68 -22.70
CA THR A 823 -12.97 16.54 -23.10
C THR A 823 -11.98 17.35 -22.24
N PHE A 824 -12.49 18.22 -21.36
CA PHE A 824 -11.71 19.03 -20.42
C PHE A 824 -12.50 19.20 -19.12
N LEU A 825 -11.78 19.18 -17.99
CA LEU A 825 -12.29 19.71 -16.72
C LEU A 825 -12.21 21.26 -16.75
N ASN A 826 -13.02 21.92 -15.92
CA ASN A 826 -13.45 23.34 -16.05
C ASN A 826 -14.58 23.51 -17.09
N HIS A 827 -15.76 22.97 -16.80
CA HIS A 827 -16.91 22.97 -17.70
C HIS A 827 -18.08 23.82 -17.17
N LEU A 828 -18.55 24.78 -17.99
CA LEU A 828 -19.74 25.58 -17.73
C LEU A 828 -20.67 25.56 -18.95
N ASN A 829 -21.94 25.20 -18.74
CA ASN A 829 -22.95 25.18 -19.80
C ASN A 829 -24.29 25.76 -19.30
N LEU A 830 -24.77 26.81 -19.99
CA LEU A 830 -25.98 27.58 -19.69
C LEU A 830 -26.96 27.60 -20.87
N SER A 831 -26.71 26.78 -21.91
CA SER A 831 -27.45 26.80 -23.17
C SER A 831 -28.92 26.43 -23.04
N ASN A 832 -29.71 26.78 -24.05
CA ASN A 832 -31.13 26.42 -24.19
C ASN A 832 -31.95 26.73 -22.94
N ASN A 833 -31.96 28.00 -22.56
CA ASN A 833 -32.71 28.60 -21.45
C ASN A 833 -33.35 29.92 -21.90
N ASN A 834 -34.02 30.66 -21.01
CA ASN A 834 -34.63 31.97 -21.30
C ASN A 834 -33.84 33.12 -20.63
N LEU A 835 -32.51 32.99 -20.50
CA LEU A 835 -31.64 34.02 -19.90
C LEU A 835 -31.57 35.26 -20.81
N THR A 836 -31.39 36.43 -20.20
CA THR A 836 -31.49 37.75 -20.87
C THR A 836 -30.36 38.70 -20.49
N GLY A 837 -29.90 39.49 -21.45
CA GLY A 837 -28.97 40.61 -21.23
C GLY A 837 -27.51 40.30 -21.56
N LYS A 838 -26.59 41.15 -21.10
CA LYS A 838 -25.16 41.05 -21.45
C LYS A 838 -24.46 39.94 -20.66
N ILE A 839 -23.68 39.10 -21.34
CA ILE A 839 -22.76 38.13 -20.72
C ILE A 839 -21.70 38.90 -19.90
N PRO A 840 -21.43 38.55 -18.63
CA PRO A 840 -20.39 39.21 -17.84
C PRO A 840 -19.00 39.10 -18.48
N LEU A 841 -18.20 40.17 -18.34
CA LEU A 841 -16.82 40.19 -18.79
C LEU A 841 -15.90 39.56 -17.73
N SER A 842 -15.19 38.50 -18.13
CA SER A 842 -14.15 37.80 -17.36
C SER A 842 -13.44 36.84 -18.31
N THR A 843 -12.13 36.68 -18.16
CA THR A 843 -11.29 35.87 -19.07
C THR A 843 -11.82 34.45 -19.26
N GLN A 844 -12.35 33.82 -18.21
CA GLN A 844 -12.93 32.48 -18.23
C GLN A 844 -14.23 32.40 -19.05
N LEU A 845 -15.15 33.36 -18.88
CA LEU A 845 -16.41 33.37 -19.65
C LEU A 845 -16.21 33.67 -21.14
N GLN A 846 -15.11 34.32 -21.50
CA GLN A 846 -14.75 34.59 -22.89
C GLN A 846 -13.87 33.48 -23.53
N SER A 847 -13.32 32.53 -22.75
CA SER A 847 -12.61 31.36 -23.28
C SER A 847 -13.49 30.12 -23.48
N LEU A 848 -14.75 30.16 -23.04
CA LEU A 848 -15.75 29.11 -23.30
C LEU A 848 -16.32 29.21 -24.72
N ASP A 849 -16.63 28.07 -25.33
CA ASP A 849 -17.26 28.05 -26.65
C ASP A 849 -18.66 28.68 -26.65
N ARG A 850 -19.07 29.24 -27.79
CA ARG A 850 -20.40 29.84 -28.00
C ARG A 850 -21.54 28.88 -27.66
N SER A 851 -21.36 27.57 -27.84
CA SER A 851 -22.35 26.53 -27.54
C SER A 851 -22.76 26.49 -26.07
N SER A 852 -21.92 26.92 -25.13
CA SER A 852 -22.30 27.05 -23.71
C SER A 852 -23.39 28.12 -23.46
N PHE A 853 -23.72 28.97 -24.43
CA PHE A 853 -24.65 30.09 -24.27
C PHE A 853 -25.79 30.16 -25.30
N ILE A 854 -25.77 29.35 -26.36
CA ILE A 854 -26.81 29.36 -27.42
C ILE A 854 -28.22 29.08 -26.86
N GLY A 855 -29.25 29.41 -27.66
CA GLY A 855 -30.64 29.18 -27.29
C GLY A 855 -31.20 30.13 -26.22
N ASN A 856 -30.44 31.15 -25.81
CA ASN A 856 -30.83 32.20 -24.86
C ASN A 856 -31.00 33.58 -25.55
N LYS A 857 -31.56 34.56 -24.82
CA LYS A 857 -31.67 35.98 -25.22
C LYS A 857 -30.49 36.81 -24.69
N LEU A 858 -29.29 36.24 -24.78
CA LEU A 858 -28.03 36.84 -24.31
C LEU A 858 -27.32 37.62 -25.43
N CYS A 859 -26.47 38.57 -25.04
CA CYS A 859 -25.68 39.39 -25.97
C CYS A 859 -24.25 39.64 -25.43
N GLY A 860 -23.31 39.94 -26.34
CA GLY A 860 -21.88 40.10 -26.06
C GLY A 860 -21.07 38.78 -26.10
N PRO A 861 -19.73 38.87 -26.17
CA PRO A 861 -18.86 37.70 -26.34
C PRO A 861 -19.02 36.64 -25.24
N PRO A 862 -18.99 35.33 -25.58
CA PRO A 862 -18.61 34.75 -26.88
C PRO A 862 -19.73 34.70 -27.94
N LEU A 863 -20.91 35.29 -27.69
CA LEU A 863 -21.96 35.42 -28.70
C LEU A 863 -21.71 36.60 -29.65
N THR A 864 -22.07 36.44 -30.91
CA THR A 864 -21.98 37.47 -31.97
C THR A 864 -23.06 38.55 -31.86
N ASN A 865 -24.08 38.37 -31.00
CA ASN A 865 -25.18 39.31 -30.84
C ASN A 865 -24.72 40.56 -30.07
N SER A 866 -24.78 41.73 -30.71
CA SER A 866 -24.49 43.01 -30.06
C SER A 866 -25.62 43.43 -29.10
N CYS A 867 -25.25 44.03 -27.96
CA CYS A 867 -26.23 44.51 -26.98
C CYS A 867 -26.76 45.89 -27.37
N THR A 868 -27.90 45.95 -28.07
CA THR A 868 -28.61 47.22 -28.33
C THR A 868 -29.31 47.71 -27.06
N THR A 869 -28.86 48.86 -26.53
CA THR A 869 -29.58 49.58 -25.48
C THR A 869 -30.76 50.37 -26.07
N ASN A 870 -31.87 50.42 -25.34
CA ASN A 870 -33.10 51.04 -25.84
C ASN A 870 -32.96 52.57 -26.00
N GLY A 871 -33.02 53.03 -27.25
CA GLY A 871 -33.95 54.11 -27.60
C GLY A 871 -33.55 55.57 -27.33
N VAL A 872 -32.26 55.93 -27.21
CA VAL A 872 -31.83 57.34 -27.32
C VAL A 872 -30.59 57.46 -28.21
N LYS A 873 -30.64 58.32 -29.24
CA LYS A 873 -29.46 58.78 -29.96
C LYS A 873 -28.88 60.02 -29.26
N PRO A 874 -27.68 59.97 -28.66
CA PRO A 874 -26.93 61.18 -28.35
C PRO A 874 -26.34 61.75 -29.66
N ASN A 875 -27.00 62.74 -30.25
CA ASN A 875 -26.38 63.56 -31.29
C ASN A 875 -25.29 64.44 -30.67
N ILE A 876 -24.05 63.95 -30.64
CA ILE A 876 -22.86 64.81 -30.51
C ILE A 876 -22.21 64.89 -31.89
N ARG A 877 -21.98 66.11 -32.35
CA ARG A 877 -21.45 66.39 -33.70
C ARG A 877 -20.04 65.84 -33.84
N SER A 878 -19.73 65.37 -35.05
CA SER A 878 -18.36 65.12 -35.49
C SER A 878 -17.49 66.37 -35.30
N LYS A 879 -16.28 66.15 -34.80
CA LYS A 879 -15.14 67.02 -35.10
C LYS A 879 -13.93 66.10 -35.30
N ASP A 880 -13.35 66.16 -36.49
CA ASP A 880 -12.41 65.16 -36.95
C ASP A 880 -11.04 65.29 -36.29
N THR A 881 -10.59 64.21 -35.66
CA THR A 881 -9.18 63.81 -35.63
C THR A 881 -9.12 62.32 -35.91
N SER A 882 -8.64 61.95 -37.10
CA SER A 882 -8.47 60.57 -37.53
C SER A 882 -7.28 59.90 -36.85
N GLY A 883 -7.42 59.63 -35.55
CA GLY A 883 -6.51 58.74 -34.82
C GLY A 883 -6.81 57.29 -35.19
N LEU A 884 -5.87 56.62 -35.86
CA LEU A 884 -5.93 55.18 -36.04
C LEU A 884 -5.70 54.54 -34.67
N GLU A 885 -6.74 54.03 -34.03
CA GLU A 885 -6.62 53.37 -32.72
C GLU A 885 -5.93 52.01 -32.91
N VAL A 886 -4.60 52.04 -32.85
CA VAL A 886 -3.74 50.87 -32.97
C VAL A 886 -4.06 49.92 -31.83
N ASP A 887 -4.58 48.73 -32.15
CA ASP A 887 -4.81 47.70 -31.15
C ASP A 887 -3.48 47.18 -30.62
N TRP A 888 -3.07 47.72 -29.47
CA TRP A 888 -1.85 47.38 -28.78
C TRP A 888 -1.77 45.91 -28.38
N PHE A 889 -2.88 45.15 -28.33
CA PHE A 889 -2.81 43.70 -28.17
C PHE A 889 -2.22 43.04 -29.42
N TYR A 890 -2.72 43.34 -30.62
CA TYR A 890 -2.15 42.77 -31.85
C TYR A 890 -0.75 43.31 -32.15
N VAL A 891 -0.43 44.56 -31.80
CA VAL A 891 0.93 45.09 -31.96
C VAL A 891 1.90 44.49 -30.94
N SER A 892 1.52 44.33 -29.66
CA SER A 892 2.39 43.63 -28.68
C SER A 892 2.49 42.13 -28.94
N MET A 893 1.46 41.47 -29.46
CA MET A 893 1.52 40.09 -29.93
C MET A 893 2.39 39.95 -31.18
N SER A 894 2.35 40.89 -32.12
CA SER A 894 3.20 40.90 -33.31
C SER A 894 4.66 41.18 -32.95
N LEU A 895 4.92 42.18 -32.10
CA LEU A 895 6.26 42.47 -31.58
C LEU A 895 6.78 41.33 -30.71
N GLY A 896 5.94 40.71 -29.88
CA GLY A 896 6.27 39.55 -29.07
C GLY A 896 6.57 38.31 -29.91
N PHE A 897 5.82 38.08 -31.00
CA PHE A 897 6.14 37.04 -31.98
C PHE A 897 7.45 37.35 -32.69
N VAL A 898 7.69 38.58 -33.14
CA VAL A 898 8.95 38.99 -33.78
C VAL A 898 10.14 38.82 -32.82
N VAL A 899 10.05 39.32 -31.59
CA VAL A 899 11.12 39.22 -30.58
C VAL A 899 11.32 37.76 -30.12
N GLY A 900 10.26 36.97 -29.96
CA GLY A 900 10.36 35.55 -29.63
C GLY A 900 10.94 34.71 -30.77
N PHE A 901 10.45 34.92 -32.00
CA PHE A 901 10.93 34.25 -33.20
C PHE A 901 12.40 34.59 -33.48
N TRP A 902 12.80 35.86 -33.45
CA TRP A 902 14.22 36.22 -33.64
C TRP A 902 15.07 35.92 -32.41
N GLY A 903 14.51 35.92 -31.20
CA GLY A 903 15.21 35.52 -29.97
C GLY A 903 15.54 34.03 -29.92
N VAL A 904 14.72 33.17 -30.54
CA VAL A 904 14.99 31.72 -30.66
C VAL A 904 15.67 31.38 -31.99
N CYS A 905 15.10 31.76 -33.12
CA CYS A 905 15.60 31.40 -34.45
C CYS A 905 16.83 32.22 -34.87
N GLY A 906 17.00 33.46 -34.40
CA GLY A 906 18.17 34.30 -34.69
C GLY A 906 19.47 33.65 -34.22
N PRO A 907 19.62 33.27 -32.94
CA PRO A 907 20.76 32.51 -32.45
C PRO A 907 20.99 31.20 -33.22
N LEU A 908 19.94 30.50 -33.65
CA LEU A 908 20.06 29.27 -34.45
C LEU A 908 20.52 29.52 -35.90
N LEU A 909 20.22 30.69 -36.48
CA LEU A 909 20.71 31.09 -37.79
C LEU A 909 22.21 31.48 -37.73
N PHE A 910 22.59 32.32 -36.77
CA PHE A 910 23.93 32.90 -36.71
C PHE A 910 24.96 32.09 -35.90
N ASN A 911 24.57 31.36 -34.85
CA ASN A 911 25.49 30.54 -34.05
C ASN A 911 25.44 29.05 -34.46
N LYS A 912 26.52 28.59 -35.11
CA LYS A 912 26.66 27.21 -35.61
C LYS A 912 26.60 26.15 -34.51
N GLN A 913 27.10 26.41 -33.30
CA GLN A 913 27.07 25.44 -32.19
C GLN A 913 25.66 25.29 -31.62
N TRP A 914 24.95 26.41 -31.40
CA TRP A 914 23.57 26.40 -30.91
C TRP A 914 22.63 25.68 -31.89
N ARG A 915 22.82 25.89 -33.20
CA ARG A 915 22.09 25.13 -34.24
C ARG A 915 22.28 23.63 -34.13
N ILE A 916 23.51 23.16 -33.90
CA ILE A 916 23.82 21.72 -33.77
C ILE A 916 23.14 21.13 -32.53
N MET A 917 23.28 21.78 -31.36
CA MET A 917 22.65 21.33 -30.11
C MET A 917 21.12 21.26 -30.23
N TYR A 918 20.49 22.25 -30.87
CA TYR A 918 19.04 22.30 -31.08
C TYR A 918 18.54 21.17 -32.01
N PHE A 919 19.23 20.92 -33.12
CA PHE A 919 18.85 19.80 -34.01
C PHE A 919 19.17 18.42 -33.41
N GLN A 920 20.18 18.29 -32.53
CA GLN A 920 20.40 17.07 -31.74
C GLN A 920 19.26 16.84 -30.74
N PHE A 921 18.80 17.89 -30.04
CA PHE A 921 17.66 17.84 -29.13
C PHE A 921 16.35 17.46 -29.85
N LEU A 922 16.06 18.10 -31.00
CA LEU A 922 14.93 17.73 -31.85
C LEU A 922 15.05 16.31 -32.40
N GLY A 923 16.26 15.85 -32.73
CA GLY A 923 16.53 14.47 -33.13
C GLY A 923 16.20 13.48 -32.02
N HIS A 924 16.56 13.78 -30.77
CA HIS A 924 16.28 12.94 -29.60
C HIS A 924 14.76 12.87 -29.29
N ILE A 925 14.05 14.01 -29.37
CA ILE A 925 12.58 14.05 -29.26
C ILE A 925 11.92 13.30 -30.43
N GLY A 926 12.40 13.49 -31.65
CA GLY A 926 11.91 12.80 -32.84
C GLY A 926 12.10 11.29 -32.78
N TYR A 927 13.18 10.82 -32.14
CA TYR A 927 13.41 9.39 -31.91
C TYR A 927 12.40 8.80 -30.90
N LYS A 928 12.16 9.49 -29.78
CA LYS A 928 11.13 9.10 -28.79
C LYS A 928 9.71 9.14 -29.37
N LEU A 929 9.37 10.15 -30.17
CA LEU A 929 8.07 10.21 -30.85
C LEU A 929 7.93 9.12 -31.91
N LYS A 930 9.00 8.80 -32.66
CA LYS A 930 8.97 7.68 -33.61
C LYS A 930 8.75 6.34 -32.91
N SER A 931 9.38 6.04 -31.77
CA SER A 931 9.14 4.76 -31.08
C SER A 931 7.70 4.63 -30.56
N VAL A 932 7.14 5.70 -29.98
CA VAL A 932 5.75 5.73 -29.51
C VAL A 932 4.75 5.57 -30.67
N VAL A 933 4.96 6.27 -31.79
CA VAL A 933 4.07 6.19 -32.96
C VAL A 933 4.19 4.84 -33.66
N LEU A 934 5.40 4.29 -33.84
CA LEU A 934 5.58 2.98 -34.46
C LEU A 934 4.96 1.87 -33.60
N GLY A 935 5.16 1.88 -32.28
CA GLY A 935 4.54 0.92 -31.36
C GLY A 935 3.01 1.01 -31.37
N SER A 936 2.45 2.22 -31.45
CA SER A 936 1.00 2.44 -31.56
C SER A 936 0.42 1.92 -32.87
N ILE A 937 1.10 2.18 -34.00
CA ILE A 937 0.69 1.71 -35.33
C ILE A 937 0.79 0.19 -35.44
N VAL A 938 1.85 -0.43 -34.89
CA VAL A 938 2.00 -1.89 -34.85
C VAL A 938 0.90 -2.53 -34.00
N LYS A 939 0.55 -1.96 -32.83
CA LYS A 939 -0.61 -2.41 -32.03
C LYS A 939 -1.91 -2.35 -32.84
N GLY A 940 -2.17 -1.23 -33.53
CA GLY A 940 -3.37 -1.06 -34.35
C GLY A 940 -3.48 -2.04 -35.52
N ILE A 941 -2.39 -2.22 -36.28
CA ILE A 941 -2.34 -3.12 -37.44
C ILE A 941 -2.46 -4.59 -37.01
N LEU A 942 -1.88 -4.99 -35.87
CA LEU A 942 -2.05 -6.35 -35.34
C LEU A 942 -3.49 -6.62 -34.86
N MET A 943 -4.14 -5.65 -34.19
CA MET A 943 -5.55 -5.78 -33.80
C MET A 943 -6.50 -5.88 -35.01
N GLN A 944 -6.20 -5.21 -36.13
CA GLN A 944 -7.02 -5.28 -37.34
C GLN A 944 -6.83 -6.57 -38.19
N ARG A 945 -5.85 -7.43 -37.86
CA ARG A 945 -5.49 -8.59 -38.69
C ARG A 945 -5.90 -9.96 -38.12
N SER A 946 -6.52 -10.00 -36.93
CA SER A 946 -7.03 -11.23 -36.31
C SER A 946 -8.50 -11.55 -36.62
N SER A 947 -9.23 -10.64 -37.27
CA SER A 947 -10.69 -10.67 -37.43
C SER A 947 -11.20 -11.00 -38.84
N ASN A 948 -10.39 -11.67 -39.68
CA ASN A 948 -10.79 -12.08 -41.04
C ASN A 948 -10.03 -13.33 -41.58
N VAL A 949 -10.50 -14.53 -41.23
CA VAL A 949 -10.36 -15.77 -42.04
C VAL A 949 -11.65 -16.61 -41.85
N ASN A 950 -12.17 -17.18 -42.94
CA ASN A 950 -13.51 -17.78 -43.04
C ASN A 950 -13.64 -19.21 -42.49
N CYS A 951 -14.89 -19.62 -42.25
CA CYS A 951 -15.49 -20.82 -42.86
C CYS A 951 -16.96 -20.50 -43.25
N ASN A 952 -17.50 -21.14 -44.29
CA ASN A 952 -18.72 -20.74 -45.01
C ASN A 952 -19.83 -21.81 -45.03
N GLU A 953 -21.01 -21.39 -45.51
CA GLU A 953 -22.19 -22.14 -46.03
C GLU A 953 -23.18 -22.65 -44.97
N GLU A 954 -24.48 -22.34 -45.06
CA GLU A 954 -25.42 -22.60 -46.17
C GLU A 954 -26.26 -21.39 -46.69
N GLU A 955 -27.16 -21.65 -47.64
CA GLU A 955 -27.98 -20.70 -48.42
C GLU A 955 -29.34 -20.34 -47.74
N LYS A 956 -30.28 -19.51 -48.25
CA LYS A 956 -30.55 -18.91 -49.59
C LYS A 956 -31.56 -17.73 -49.48
N GLN A 957 -31.73 -16.96 -50.57
CA GLN A 957 -32.76 -15.90 -50.79
C GLN A 957 -32.54 -14.57 -50.03
N ALA A 958 -32.66 -13.35 -50.62
CA ALA A 958 -32.92 -12.96 -52.01
C ALA A 958 -32.26 -11.59 -52.38
N LEU A 959 -32.22 -11.28 -53.68
CA LEU A 959 -31.61 -10.11 -54.37
C LEU A 959 -32.59 -9.71 -55.52
N PRO A 960 -32.67 -8.49 -56.12
CA PRO A 960 -31.63 -7.45 -56.29
C PRO A 960 -32.10 -6.01 -55.93
N SER A 961 -31.41 -4.87 -56.17
CA SER A 961 -30.33 -4.44 -57.10
C SER A 961 -29.60 -3.21 -56.47
N PHE A 962 -28.45 -2.66 -56.91
CA PHE A 962 -27.98 -2.29 -58.26
C PHE A 962 -26.42 -2.20 -58.32
N LYS A 963 -25.83 -1.86 -59.48
CA LYS A 963 -24.38 -1.65 -59.71
C LYS A 963 -24.05 -0.16 -59.91
N ALA A 964 -22.82 0.37 -59.84
CA ALA A 964 -21.48 -0.23 -59.75
C ALA A 964 -20.69 0.47 -58.60
N LEU A 965 -19.39 0.83 -58.58
CA LEU A 965 -18.26 0.82 -59.53
C LEU A 965 -16.94 0.61 -58.73
N THR A 966 -15.76 0.71 -59.35
CA THR A 966 -14.50 0.15 -58.82
C THR A 966 -13.31 1.11 -58.75
N ASN A 967 -12.42 0.87 -57.76
CA ASN A 967 -11.04 1.38 -57.62
C ASN A 967 -10.86 2.88 -57.32
N PRO A 968 -9.91 3.24 -56.42
CA PRO A 968 -8.50 3.33 -56.82
C PRO A 968 -7.48 2.74 -55.82
N SER A 969 -6.39 2.15 -56.35
CA SER A 969 -5.29 1.58 -55.55
C SER A 969 -3.87 2.00 -56.00
N ASN A 970 -3.74 3.05 -56.83
CA ASN A 970 -2.46 3.47 -57.42
C ASN A 970 -1.81 4.73 -56.79
N GLY A 971 -2.49 5.44 -55.89
CA GLY A 971 -1.97 6.69 -55.32
C GLY A 971 -0.83 6.49 -54.30
N LEU A 972 -0.91 5.45 -53.47
CA LEU A 972 -0.03 5.32 -52.30
C LEU A 972 1.39 4.87 -52.62
N LYS A 973 1.59 4.07 -53.69
CA LYS A 973 2.91 3.49 -54.00
C LYS A 973 3.91 4.52 -54.54
N ILE A 974 3.44 5.43 -55.39
CA ILE A 974 4.25 6.52 -55.97
C ILE A 974 4.77 7.50 -54.90
N ALA A 975 4.08 7.60 -53.75
CA ALA A 975 4.50 8.44 -52.64
C ALA A 975 5.61 7.83 -51.77
N ILE A 976 5.72 6.49 -51.73
CA ILE A 976 6.71 5.77 -50.92
C ILE A 976 8.05 5.71 -51.65
N ASP A 977 8.05 5.28 -52.92
CA ASP A 977 9.26 5.13 -53.74
C ASP A 977 10.05 6.46 -53.88
N LYS A 978 9.36 7.61 -53.74
CA LYS A 978 9.98 8.95 -53.81
C LYS A 978 10.57 9.44 -52.48
N LEU A 979 10.29 8.78 -51.36
CA LEU A 979 10.83 9.13 -50.04
C LEU A 979 12.13 8.38 -49.70
N GLU A 980 12.39 7.21 -50.29
CA GLU A 980 13.67 6.50 -50.12
C GLU A 980 14.82 7.08 -50.96
N SER A 981 14.50 7.73 -52.09
CA SER A 981 15.46 8.43 -52.96
C SER A 981 16.29 9.47 -52.20
N ASP A 982 15.63 10.35 -51.45
CA ASP A 982 16.25 11.60 -50.98
C ASP A 982 17.01 11.45 -49.65
N VAL A 983 16.87 10.30 -48.96
CA VAL A 983 17.61 10.01 -47.72
C VAL A 983 19.00 9.45 -48.00
N THR A 984 19.17 8.74 -49.11
CA THR A 984 20.40 7.96 -49.41
C THR A 984 21.56 8.83 -49.93
N SER A 985 21.29 10.07 -50.36
CA SER A 985 22.30 11.00 -50.90
C SER A 985 23.07 11.79 -49.83
N GLY A 986 22.55 11.89 -48.59
CA GLY A 986 23.08 12.83 -47.59
C GLY A 986 24.26 12.36 -46.73
N ILE A 987 24.63 11.08 -46.78
CA ILE A 987 25.55 10.47 -45.80
C ILE A 987 26.99 10.23 -46.34
N ASN A 988 27.18 10.14 -47.65
CA ASN A 988 28.47 9.77 -48.27
C ASN A 988 29.42 10.96 -48.55
N LEU A 989 29.43 12.02 -47.72
CA LEU A 989 30.28 13.19 -47.99
C LEU A 989 30.98 13.85 -46.78
N GLN A 990 31.48 13.07 -45.81
CA GLN A 990 32.65 13.52 -45.03
C GLN A 990 33.51 12.39 -44.43
N ARG A 991 34.23 11.62 -45.26
CA ARG A 991 35.27 10.70 -44.75
C ARG A 991 36.44 10.43 -45.71
N GLU A 992 37.17 11.47 -46.12
CA GLU A 992 38.50 11.28 -46.72
C GLU A 992 39.43 12.50 -46.53
N LYS A 993 40.75 12.25 -46.46
CA LYS A 993 41.91 13.19 -46.42
C LYS A 993 42.01 14.09 -45.15
N THR A 994 43.00 13.94 -44.25
CA THR A 994 44.47 14.23 -44.32
C THR A 994 44.79 15.71 -44.63
N LYS A 995 45.73 16.45 -44.02
CA LYS A 995 46.92 16.25 -43.11
C LYS A 995 47.29 17.66 -42.53
N ALA A 996 48.20 17.95 -41.58
CA ALA A 996 49.10 17.26 -40.63
C ALA A 996 49.61 18.28 -39.54
N SER A 997 50.43 17.84 -38.57
CA SER A 997 51.27 18.61 -37.60
C SER A 997 50.58 19.60 -36.61
N GLY A 998 51.09 19.88 -35.41
CA GLY A 998 52.18 19.25 -34.63
C GLY A 998 52.85 20.20 -33.60
N ILE A 999 53.37 19.62 -32.49
CA ILE A 999 54.39 20.19 -31.55
C ILE A 999 53.95 21.30 -30.55
N GLU A 1000 54.11 21.03 -29.24
CA GLU A 1000 54.46 21.91 -28.06
C GLU A 1000 53.71 23.25 -27.80
N SER A 1001 53.66 23.86 -26.59
CA SER A 1001 54.10 23.57 -25.21
C SER A 1001 53.31 24.44 -24.18
N ALA A 1002 53.60 24.32 -22.88
CA ALA A 1002 53.26 25.25 -21.78
C ALA A 1002 54.56 25.94 -21.26
N PRO A 1003 54.60 26.99 -20.40
CA PRO A 1003 53.63 27.40 -19.35
C PRO A 1003 53.51 28.95 -19.09
N PHE A 1004 53.32 29.38 -17.82
CA PHE A 1004 53.10 30.74 -17.23
C PHE A 1004 51.69 31.36 -17.43
N SER A 1005 50.96 31.97 -16.47
CA SER A 1005 51.07 32.40 -15.04
C SER A 1005 51.39 33.89 -14.75
N PHE A 1006 50.90 34.41 -13.60
CA PHE A 1006 50.98 35.79 -13.02
C PHE A 1006 49.98 36.84 -13.60
N ASN A 1007 49.41 37.81 -12.84
CA ASN A 1007 49.12 37.90 -11.39
C ASN A 1007 48.23 39.13 -11.01
N LEU A 1008 47.39 39.00 -9.96
CA LEU A 1008 46.90 40.06 -9.01
C LEU A 1008 46.25 41.37 -9.58
N MET A 1009 45.62 42.30 -8.83
CA MET A 1009 45.50 42.58 -7.37
C MET A 1009 44.18 43.33 -7.01
N VAL A 1010 43.62 43.10 -5.80
CA VAL A 1010 43.06 44.08 -4.80
C VAL A 1010 42.03 45.16 -5.25
N ILE A 1011 40.88 45.36 -4.58
CA ILE A 1011 40.64 46.26 -3.40
C ILE A 1011 39.51 45.70 -2.47
N SER A 1012 39.41 46.25 -1.25
CA SER A 1012 38.70 45.70 -0.08
C SER A 1012 37.20 46.05 0.13
N MET A 1013 36.59 45.25 1.00
CA MET A 1013 35.60 45.57 2.06
C MET A 1013 35.71 47.01 2.67
N PRO A 1014 34.69 47.56 3.42
CA PRO A 1014 33.94 46.82 4.46
C PRO A 1014 32.50 47.24 4.91
N THR A 1015 31.86 46.32 5.69
CA THR A 1015 30.98 46.53 6.88
C THR A 1015 29.59 47.23 6.78
N SER A 1016 28.64 47.07 7.73
CA SER A 1016 28.10 45.89 8.48
C SER A 1016 27.12 46.30 9.62
N ARG A 1017 26.18 45.42 10.00
CA ARG A 1017 25.67 45.18 11.40
C ARG A 1017 24.95 46.37 12.09
N HIS A 1018 24.25 46.25 13.25
CA HIS A 1018 23.70 45.15 14.08
C HIS A 1018 22.26 45.62 14.49
N ALA A 1019 21.19 44.82 14.52
CA ALA A 1019 20.86 43.64 15.33
C ALA A 1019 20.56 43.92 16.83
N LEU A 1020 19.45 43.38 17.34
CA LEU A 1020 19.33 42.81 18.69
C LEU A 1020 18.12 41.85 18.79
N VAL A 1021 18.17 40.94 19.77
CA VAL A 1021 17.35 39.72 19.92
C VAL A 1021 17.09 39.51 21.43
N PRO A 1022 15.87 39.08 21.85
CA PRO A 1022 15.78 37.77 22.50
C PRO A 1022 14.47 36.98 22.32
N LYS A 1023 14.63 35.66 22.09
CA LYS A 1023 13.87 34.52 22.67
C LYS A 1023 12.32 34.57 22.75
N ASN A 1024 11.63 33.65 22.07
CA ASN A 1024 11.20 32.36 22.68
C ASN A 1024 10.33 31.45 21.78
N VAL A 1025 10.44 30.12 22.03
CA VAL A 1025 9.39 29.06 21.95
C VAL A 1025 8.84 28.59 20.57
N ASN A 1026 8.95 27.27 20.38
CA ASN A 1026 8.19 26.29 19.55
C ASN A 1026 7.87 26.62 18.07
N PHE A 1027 8.18 25.82 17.04
CA PHE A 1027 8.24 24.35 16.86
C PHE A 1027 6.87 23.65 16.84
N LEU A 1028 6.34 23.42 15.63
CA LEU A 1028 5.37 22.43 15.12
C LEU A 1028 5.14 22.81 13.64
N SER A 1029 5.66 22.08 12.66
CA SER A 1029 5.06 20.87 12.03
C SER A 1029 3.88 21.22 11.10
N ILE A 1030 4.01 21.14 9.77
CA ILE A 1030 3.90 19.93 8.91
C ILE A 1030 2.46 19.76 8.36
N ILE A 1031 2.38 19.41 7.05
CA ILE A 1031 1.18 19.13 6.23
C ILE A 1031 0.29 20.35 5.94
#